data_AF-A0A3M2S244-F1
#
_entry.id   AF-A0A3M2S244-F1
#
_cell.length_a   1.000
_cell.length_b   1.000
_cell.length_c   1.000
_cell.angle_alpha   90.00
_cell.angle_beta   90.00
_cell.angle_gamma   90.00
#
_symmetry.space_group_name_H-M   'P 1'
#
loop_
_entity.id
_entity.type
_entity.pdbx_description
1 polymer ?
#
loop_
_entity_poly.entity_id
_entity_poly.type
_entity_poly.pdbx_seq_one_letter_code
_entity_poly.pdbx_strand_id
1 'polypeptide(L)'
;MPLRCAVACCRSGIHPTSPSLPDAVWITNAVLNRAIERFHHVHSIPCRRLSSCPGPIESRRRLGKRHMTAILPESRASPLPWTIDLPFNLGEWSWEAPNAPEDRHKKKLSRVEQLIRWVEGPLPQDDGSILAPTPTTPAKTISEAQEVLAEFGDALTGVNGVQTTATLNGICKPYKNRLLKLIRSREISLDDLELALDPFDWRIREKVSPQMIDCVHAWYMKDVVLAIHASRIVPSHDAYGKEFWERFFDRVIALTPQRPTFSLFQTLVIEGVQKIYFKTVPDYYRRLFQANIQYQASHPNQDAVRAAEDHASLFSEVKFFRKGGLVVFCDELIESCLAIPGDDEYRKRIGYHLLQTLAYIGPLSKSTFGRFSSRINGEAQWTKTEAFILVRARLLSKAHNRRTVATYYHRSLNLRAGNHWYWLIKAALGDGASRQHQNLRTLTHSCNIVGNLDLLLSTAARMPHGGTLLRDMLIASRDPHVAVAAWATYNQGRERKAKWGWHIWLPYIRALVEDPDVDVALIWEAVDLLPFKSIDKLPRAYHWEGIGDRMTLLERMGDWFMSRSGVTPRQRLRFIERCIAHGNVAEGPMSKRLMANLAKLVIRDLEEGSLGRTARLQYLIKMTELHLGPEEGERVRHQLEGWRWVVVNQDFGAMPKTNFNLEEELDELSTEMSEYQVRQEIAGGELRFEHDAQGFGGG
;
A
#
# COMPACT_ATOMS: atom_id res chain seq x y z
N MET A 1 -14.47 -31.04 63.69
CA MET A 1 -13.41 -30.61 64.63
C MET A 1 -12.08 -31.17 64.15
N PRO A 2 -10.92 -30.53 64.36
CA PRO A 2 -10.60 -29.11 64.60
C PRO A 2 -9.69 -28.57 63.45
N LEU A 3 -9.18 -27.33 63.32
CA LEU A 3 -9.28 -25.99 63.94
C LEU A 3 -8.41 -25.05 63.04
N ARG A 4 -8.90 -23.82 62.78
CA ARG A 4 -8.18 -22.50 62.86
C ARG A 4 -6.89 -22.28 62.03
N CYS A 5 -6.50 -21.08 61.61
CA CYS A 5 -6.79 -19.74 62.11
C CYS A 5 -6.48 -18.64 61.06
N ALA A 6 -7.02 -17.47 61.40
CA ALA A 6 -6.92 -16.13 60.83
C ALA A 6 -5.51 -15.49 60.82
N VAL A 7 -5.33 -14.50 59.92
CA VAL A 7 -4.75 -13.13 60.12
C VAL A 7 -3.27 -13.08 60.60
N ALA A 8 -2.32 -12.23 60.21
CA ALA A 8 -2.15 -10.84 59.75
C ALA A 8 -0.68 -10.76 59.24
N CYS A 9 -0.06 -9.73 58.64
CA CYS A 9 -0.28 -8.29 58.63
C CYS A 9 0.63 -7.68 57.53
N CYS A 10 0.14 -6.62 56.88
CA CYS A 10 0.80 -5.35 56.52
C CYS A 10 2.30 -5.36 56.12
N ARG A 11 2.69 -4.67 55.04
CA ARG A 11 2.87 -3.20 55.06
C ARG A 11 2.66 -2.52 53.70
N SER A 12 2.05 -1.35 53.81
CA SER A 12 1.70 -0.35 52.80
C SER A 12 2.89 0.32 52.13
N GLY A 13 2.65 0.84 50.92
CA GLY A 13 3.58 1.72 50.20
C GLY A 13 2.90 2.47 49.04
N ILE A 14 1.98 3.37 49.40
CA ILE A 14 1.66 4.68 48.79
C ILE A 14 1.54 4.77 47.25
N HIS A 15 0.33 5.10 46.80
CA HIS A 15 -0.05 5.49 45.44
C HIS A 15 0.53 6.85 45.01
N PRO A 16 0.80 7.03 43.70
CA PRO A 16 0.50 8.27 42.99
C PRO A 16 -0.81 8.11 42.19
N THR A 17 -1.66 9.10 42.39
CA THR A 17 -3.02 9.28 41.87
C THR A 17 -3.08 9.28 40.34
N SER A 18 -4.01 8.49 39.78
CA SER A 18 -4.41 8.51 38.37
C SER A 18 -5.42 9.63 38.09
N PRO A 19 -5.51 10.15 36.86
CA PRO A 19 -6.77 10.59 36.29
C PRO A 19 -7.27 9.61 35.20
N SER A 20 -8.44 9.02 35.50
CA SER A 20 -9.53 8.58 34.60
C SER A 20 -9.21 7.75 33.35
N LEU A 21 -9.48 6.44 33.48
CA LEU A 21 -9.82 5.46 32.45
C LEU A 21 -11.11 5.82 31.68
N PRO A 22 -11.33 5.26 30.47
CA PRO A 22 -12.52 4.48 30.18
C PRO A 22 -12.23 2.99 30.46
N ASP A 23 -13.12 2.35 31.22
CA ASP A 23 -13.13 0.96 31.69
C ASP A 23 -12.17 -0.03 31.01
N ALA A 24 -11.05 -0.31 31.67
CA ALA A 24 -10.22 -1.46 31.36
C ALA A 24 -10.97 -2.71 31.80
N VAL A 25 -11.48 -3.45 30.82
CA VAL A 25 -12.00 -4.80 31.04
C VAL A 25 -10.83 -5.70 31.44
N TRP A 26 -10.79 -6.09 32.72
CA TRP A 26 -9.79 -7.02 33.24
C TRP A 26 -10.09 -8.43 32.72
N ILE A 27 -9.37 -8.86 31.68
CA ILE A 27 -9.45 -10.24 31.18
C ILE A 27 -8.56 -11.11 32.06
N THR A 28 -9.16 -12.05 32.78
CA THR A 28 -8.40 -13.01 33.57
C THR A 28 -7.65 -13.98 32.65
N ASN A 29 -6.48 -14.46 33.08
CA ASN A 29 -5.68 -15.42 32.32
C ASN A 29 -6.47 -16.70 31.96
N ALA A 30 -7.48 -17.07 32.76
CA ALA A 30 -8.36 -18.19 32.47
C ALA A 30 -9.25 -17.94 31.24
N VAL A 31 -9.76 -16.72 31.08
CA VAL A 31 -10.58 -16.31 29.91
C VAL A 31 -9.71 -16.22 28.66
N LEU A 32 -8.49 -15.69 28.80
CA LEU A 32 -7.52 -15.62 27.70
C LEU A 32 -7.13 -17.01 27.20
N ASN A 33 -6.83 -17.94 28.11
CA ASN A 33 -6.47 -19.32 27.76
C ASN A 33 -7.62 -20.05 27.05
N ARG A 34 -8.86 -19.90 27.53
CA ARG A 34 -10.04 -20.48 26.85
C ARG A 34 -10.29 -19.88 25.46
N ALA A 35 -10.03 -18.58 25.27
CA ALA A 35 -10.16 -17.93 23.97
C ALA A 35 -9.11 -18.45 22.98
N ILE A 36 -7.87 -18.64 23.44
CA ILE A 36 -6.77 -19.21 22.66
C ILE A 36 -7.05 -20.67 22.29
N GLU A 37 -7.54 -21.48 23.22
CA GLU A 37 -7.95 -22.87 22.97
C GLU A 37 -9.05 -22.94 21.90
N ARG A 38 -10.09 -22.10 22.00
CA ARG A 38 -11.15 -22.02 20.98
C ARG A 38 -10.61 -21.58 19.62
N PHE A 39 -9.68 -20.61 19.59
CA PHE A 39 -9.06 -20.16 18.35
C PHE A 39 -8.27 -21.29 17.66
N HIS A 40 -7.49 -22.07 18.43
CA HIS A 40 -6.75 -23.22 17.92
C HIS A 40 -7.64 -24.39 17.50
N HIS A 41 -8.80 -24.59 18.14
CA HIS A 41 -9.77 -25.60 17.73
C HIS A 41 -10.50 -25.24 16.43
N VAL A 42 -10.77 -23.95 16.18
CA VAL A 42 -11.48 -23.48 14.97
C VAL A 42 -10.54 -23.31 13.77
N HIS A 43 -9.25 -23.04 14.01
CA HIS A 43 -8.25 -22.80 12.95
C HIS A 43 -7.11 -23.82 13.01
N SER A 44 -7.43 -25.11 12.83
CA SER A 44 -6.40 -26.14 12.68
C SER A 44 -5.63 -25.93 11.37
N ILE A 45 -4.54 -25.18 11.43
CA ILE A 45 -3.61 -25.03 10.30
C ILE A 45 -2.95 -26.40 10.09
N PRO A 46 -3.05 -27.02 8.90
CA PRO A 46 -2.37 -28.27 8.63
C PRO A 46 -0.88 -27.98 8.39
N CYS A 47 -0.12 -27.88 9.47
CA CYS A 47 1.34 -27.88 9.40
C CYS A 47 1.82 -29.32 9.17
N ARG A 48 2.38 -29.57 7.97
CA ARG A 48 3.17 -30.78 7.68
C ARG A 48 4.29 -30.88 8.72
N ARG A 49 4.23 -31.93 9.56
CA ARG A 49 5.26 -32.26 10.53
C ARG A 49 6.51 -32.76 9.81
N LEU A 50 7.56 -31.95 9.78
CA LEU A 50 8.93 -32.42 9.58
C LEU A 50 9.70 -32.12 10.87
N SER A 51 10.32 -33.18 11.40
CA SER A 51 11.09 -33.29 12.65
C SER A 51 10.30 -33.52 13.94
N SER A 52 10.69 -34.59 14.64
CA SER A 52 10.20 -35.10 15.92
C SER A 52 11.01 -34.59 17.11
N CYS A 53 11.76 -33.49 16.95
CA CYS A 53 12.53 -32.88 18.04
C CYS A 53 11.80 -31.64 18.57
N PRO A 54 11.35 -31.63 19.84
CA PRO A 54 10.80 -30.43 20.45
C PRO A 54 11.87 -29.34 20.48
N GLY A 55 11.52 -28.14 20.01
CA GLY A 55 12.43 -27.01 20.00
C GLY A 55 12.84 -26.56 21.40
N PRO A 56 13.89 -25.72 21.53
CA PRO A 56 14.50 -25.33 22.81
C PRO A 56 13.56 -24.64 23.82
N ILE A 57 12.42 -24.15 23.34
CA ILE A 57 11.39 -23.49 24.15
C ILE A 57 10.39 -24.50 24.73
N GLU A 58 10.14 -25.61 24.02
CA GLU A 58 9.19 -26.65 24.42
C GLU A 58 9.78 -27.56 25.51
N SER A 59 11.09 -27.79 25.51
CA SER A 59 11.80 -28.52 26.57
C SER A 59 11.78 -27.77 27.92
N ARG A 60 11.78 -26.43 27.89
CA ARG A 60 11.71 -25.58 29.09
C ARG A 60 10.34 -25.57 29.76
N ARG A 61 9.25 -25.77 29.02
CA ARG A 61 7.90 -25.84 29.59
C ARG A 61 7.60 -27.14 30.33
N ARG A 62 8.35 -28.23 30.04
CA ARG A 62 8.11 -29.56 30.63
C ARG A 62 9.01 -29.89 31.83
N LEU A 63 10.04 -29.09 32.11
CA LEU A 63 10.87 -29.24 33.31
C LEU A 63 10.44 -28.26 34.40
N GLY A 64 9.26 -28.52 34.96
CA GLY A 64 8.86 -27.91 36.22
C GLY A 64 9.72 -28.47 37.37
N LYS A 65 10.24 -27.54 38.20
CA LYS A 65 10.86 -27.76 39.51
C LYS A 65 12.27 -28.37 39.53
N ARG A 66 13.30 -27.54 39.31
CA ARG A 66 14.48 -27.48 40.18
C ARG A 66 14.99 -26.04 40.27
N HIS A 67 14.99 -25.49 41.49
CA HIS A 67 15.82 -24.35 41.84
C HIS A 67 17.29 -24.76 41.67
N MET A 68 18.11 -23.94 41.02
CA MET A 68 19.23 -23.21 41.66
C MET A 68 20.24 -22.68 40.64
N THR A 69 20.77 -21.52 41.03
CA THR A 69 22.12 -20.99 40.79
C THR A 69 22.51 -20.45 39.41
N ALA A 70 23.01 -19.22 39.49
CA ALA A 70 23.52 -18.39 38.42
C ALA A 70 24.54 -19.13 37.54
N ILE A 71 24.37 -18.98 36.23
CA ILE A 71 25.36 -19.38 35.23
C ILE A 71 26.51 -18.37 35.34
N LEU A 72 27.62 -18.80 35.94
CA LEU A 72 28.91 -18.11 35.88
C LEU A 72 29.55 -18.38 34.49
N PRO A 73 30.16 -17.40 33.79
CA PRO A 73 30.58 -17.57 32.39
C PRO A 73 31.87 -18.36 32.14
N GLU A 74 32.44 -19.06 33.13
CA GLU A 74 33.73 -19.73 32.96
C GLU A 74 33.79 -21.08 33.71
N SER A 75 33.33 -22.15 33.07
CA SER A 75 33.64 -23.52 33.53
C SER A 75 33.87 -24.44 32.33
N ARG A 76 35.11 -24.95 32.21
CA ARG A 76 35.51 -25.94 31.20
C ARG A 76 34.72 -27.24 31.41
N ALA A 77 34.31 -27.87 30.31
CA ALA A 77 33.45 -29.05 30.31
C ALA A 77 34.09 -30.25 31.02
N SER A 78 33.40 -30.80 32.03
CA SER A 78 33.68 -32.12 32.59
C SER A 78 33.23 -33.24 31.62
N PRO A 79 33.88 -34.41 31.61
CA PRO A 79 33.51 -35.50 30.70
C PRO A 79 32.14 -36.11 31.06
N LEU A 80 31.52 -36.73 30.05
CA LEU A 80 30.12 -37.19 30.07
C LEU A 80 29.91 -38.47 30.91
N PRO A 81 28.68 -38.71 31.43
CA PRO A 81 28.41 -39.57 32.61
C PRO A 81 28.52 -41.09 32.40
N TRP A 82 28.93 -41.58 31.23
CA TRP A 82 28.96 -43.02 30.90
C TRP A 82 30.34 -43.65 31.08
N THR A 83 31.30 -42.94 31.67
CA THR A 83 32.68 -43.41 31.88
C THR A 83 32.95 -43.84 33.32
N ILE A 84 31.90 -44.13 34.10
CA ILE A 84 32.04 -44.65 35.45
C ILE A 84 31.81 -46.16 35.40
N ASP A 85 32.90 -46.93 35.48
CA ASP A 85 32.84 -48.36 35.76
C ASP A 85 32.28 -48.56 37.18
N LEU A 86 31.14 -49.24 37.28
CA LEU A 86 30.52 -49.71 38.53
C LEU A 86 30.93 -51.18 38.75
N PRO A 87 31.07 -51.67 40.01
CA PRO A 87 30.13 -51.37 41.09
C PRO A 87 30.78 -50.94 42.43
N PHE A 88 30.26 -49.88 43.04
CA PHE A 88 30.54 -49.54 44.43
C PHE A 88 29.52 -50.19 45.36
N ASN A 89 29.99 -50.87 46.41
CA ASN A 89 29.17 -51.39 47.49
C ASN A 89 28.60 -50.23 48.32
N LEU A 90 27.28 -50.04 48.26
CA LEU A 90 26.55 -48.95 48.93
C LEU A 90 26.43 -49.12 50.47
N GLY A 91 27.02 -50.17 51.05
CA GLY A 91 26.99 -50.43 52.50
C GLY A 91 28.05 -49.71 53.32
N GLU A 92 29.09 -49.16 52.68
CA GLU A 92 30.23 -48.50 53.35
C GLU A 92 30.27 -46.98 53.09
N TRP A 93 29.24 -46.43 52.43
CA TRP A 93 29.23 -45.02 52.07
C TRP A 93 28.88 -44.14 53.28
N SER A 94 29.91 -43.56 53.90
CA SER A 94 29.78 -42.45 54.85
C SER A 94 30.25 -41.15 54.20
N TRP A 95 29.46 -40.09 54.37
CA TRP A 95 29.77 -38.79 53.79
C TRP A 95 30.74 -38.03 54.70
N GLU A 96 31.89 -37.63 54.17
CA GLU A 96 32.80 -36.66 54.79
C GLU A 96 32.86 -35.38 53.94
N ALA A 97 32.88 -34.22 54.62
CA ALA A 97 32.91 -32.93 53.94
C ALA A 97 34.26 -32.72 53.23
N PRO A 98 34.30 -32.29 51.94
CA PRO A 98 35.53 -32.24 51.16
C PRO A 98 36.64 -31.28 51.63
N ASN A 99 36.47 -30.51 52.71
CA ASN A 99 37.54 -29.68 53.29
C ASN A 99 37.30 -29.49 54.80
N ALA A 100 38.31 -29.80 55.62
CA ALA A 100 38.31 -29.45 57.04
C ALA A 100 38.38 -27.92 57.21
N PRO A 101 37.84 -27.34 58.31
CA PRO A 101 37.81 -25.89 58.54
C PRO A 101 39.19 -25.22 58.40
N GLU A 102 40.25 -25.94 58.75
CA GLU A 102 41.63 -25.47 58.76
C GLU A 102 42.20 -25.25 57.35
N ASP A 103 41.67 -25.93 56.32
CA ASP A 103 42.18 -25.86 54.94
C ASP A 103 41.62 -24.68 54.14
N ARG A 104 40.63 -23.95 54.67
CA ARG A 104 40.06 -22.75 54.01
C ARG A 104 41.02 -21.56 53.97
N HIS A 105 42.08 -21.57 54.77
CA HIS A 105 43.01 -20.44 54.88
C HIS A 105 44.16 -20.45 53.85
N LYS A 106 44.29 -21.49 53.01
CA LYS A 106 45.46 -21.67 52.12
C LYS A 106 45.21 -21.45 50.61
N LYS A 107 44.00 -21.10 50.16
CA LYS A 107 43.74 -20.79 48.73
C LYS A 107 43.67 -19.28 48.46
N LYS A 108 44.36 -18.84 47.39
CA LYS A 108 44.27 -17.47 46.88
C LYS A 108 42.82 -17.14 46.50
N LEU A 109 42.26 -16.14 47.17
CA LEU A 109 40.86 -15.71 47.02
C LEU A 109 40.57 -15.17 45.61
N SER A 110 39.43 -15.58 45.04
CA SER A 110 38.89 -14.99 43.81
C SER A 110 38.29 -13.60 44.09
N ARG A 111 38.24 -12.73 43.07
CA ARG A 111 37.66 -11.37 43.17
C ARG A 111 36.19 -11.37 43.60
N VAL A 112 35.47 -12.46 43.33
CA VAL A 112 34.06 -12.62 43.73
C VAL A 112 33.94 -12.92 45.22
N GLU A 113 34.84 -13.73 45.78
CA GLU A 113 34.88 -13.99 47.23
C GLU A 113 35.37 -12.76 48.02
N GLN A 114 36.23 -11.93 47.42
CA GLN A 114 36.60 -10.62 47.99
C GLN A 114 35.40 -9.66 48.03
N LEU A 115 34.58 -9.63 46.98
CA LEU A 115 33.37 -8.81 46.93
C LEU A 115 32.32 -9.29 47.95
N ILE A 116 32.13 -10.60 48.09
CA ILE A 116 31.20 -11.19 49.05
C ILE A 116 31.66 -10.88 50.49
N ARG A 117 32.96 -11.02 50.80
CA ARG A 117 33.49 -10.64 52.12
C ARG A 117 33.43 -9.13 52.40
N TRP A 118 33.47 -8.29 51.37
CA TRP A 118 33.31 -6.84 51.51
C TRP A 118 31.85 -6.43 51.78
N VAL A 119 30.88 -7.15 51.22
CA VAL A 119 29.44 -6.92 51.44
C VAL A 119 28.94 -7.52 52.76
N GLU A 120 29.55 -8.62 53.22
CA GLU A 120 29.12 -9.34 54.43
C GLU A 120 29.89 -8.92 55.71
N GLY A 121 30.89 -8.03 55.61
CA GLY A 121 31.63 -7.53 56.76
C GLY A 121 30.92 -6.39 57.50
N PRO A 122 31.01 -6.29 58.85
CA PRO A 122 30.56 -5.11 59.58
C PRO A 122 31.38 -3.88 59.17
N LEU A 123 30.75 -2.70 59.06
CA LEU A 123 31.47 -1.44 58.85
C LEU A 123 32.57 -1.28 59.91
N PRO A 124 33.84 -1.06 59.53
CA PRO A 124 34.89 -0.78 60.49
C PRO A 124 34.65 0.58 61.17
N GLN A 125 34.80 0.57 62.49
CA GLN A 125 35.01 1.78 63.27
C GLN A 125 36.31 2.47 62.83
N ASP A 126 36.24 3.79 62.93
CA ASP A 126 37.26 4.77 62.60
C ASP A 126 38.47 4.64 63.53
N ASP A 127 39.48 3.87 63.11
CA ASP A 127 40.81 3.92 63.71
C ASP A 127 41.81 4.33 62.61
N GLY A 128 42.03 5.64 62.55
CA GLY A 128 42.95 6.27 61.61
C GLY A 128 44.36 5.73 61.75
N SER A 129 44.85 5.01 60.73
CA SER A 129 46.25 4.92 60.30
C SER A 129 46.38 3.96 59.11
N ILE A 130 46.10 4.45 57.89
CA ILE A 130 46.67 3.87 56.67
C ILE A 130 47.24 5.02 55.85
N LEU A 131 48.57 5.02 55.70
CA LEU A 131 49.31 5.89 54.81
C LEU A 131 48.66 5.90 53.42
N ALA A 132 48.32 7.10 52.95
CA ALA A 132 47.84 7.34 51.61
C ALA A 132 48.84 6.77 50.59
N PRO A 133 48.43 5.92 49.64
CA PRO A 133 49.24 5.68 48.47
C PRO A 133 49.34 7.00 47.71
N THR A 134 50.56 7.49 47.55
CA THR A 134 50.93 8.58 46.65
C THR A 134 50.19 8.39 45.32
N PRO A 135 49.50 9.41 44.78
CA PRO A 135 48.83 9.31 43.50
C PRO A 135 49.89 9.22 42.40
N THR A 136 50.34 8.01 42.10
CA THR A 136 50.97 7.74 40.80
C THR A 136 49.84 7.76 39.80
N THR A 137 49.58 8.93 39.22
CA THR A 137 48.80 9.09 38.00
C THR A 137 49.30 8.03 37.02
N PRO A 138 48.53 7.00 36.66
CA PRO A 138 48.93 6.17 35.53
C PRO A 138 48.96 7.12 34.34
N ALA A 139 50.14 7.34 33.77
CA ALA A 139 50.27 7.99 32.47
C ALA A 139 49.26 7.30 31.56
N LYS A 140 48.29 8.06 31.06
CA LYS A 140 47.23 7.57 30.19
C LYS A 140 47.93 7.05 28.94
N THR A 141 48.22 5.75 28.90
CA THR A 141 48.83 5.12 27.73
C THR A 141 47.91 5.43 26.55
N ILE A 142 48.43 6.17 25.58
CA ILE A 142 47.66 6.61 24.42
C ILE A 142 47.16 5.33 23.73
N SER A 143 45.85 5.26 23.51
CA SER A 143 45.23 4.12 22.80
C SER A 143 45.75 4.09 21.36
N GLU A 144 45.92 2.91 20.76
CA GLU A 144 46.33 2.78 19.35
C GLU A 144 45.42 3.60 18.42
N ALA A 145 44.13 3.73 18.76
CA ALA A 145 43.19 4.57 18.01
C ALA A 145 43.53 6.08 18.09
N GLN A 146 44.00 6.56 19.25
CA GLN A 146 44.41 7.95 19.45
C GLN A 146 45.73 8.26 18.75
N GLU A 147 46.66 7.29 18.71
CA GLU A 147 47.89 7.42 17.91
C GLU A 147 47.56 7.54 16.41
N VAL A 148 46.67 6.68 15.90
CA VAL A 148 46.24 6.75 14.49
C VAL A 148 45.53 8.07 14.17
N LEU A 149 44.74 8.62 15.09
CA LEU A 149 44.09 9.92 14.91
C LEU A 149 45.09 11.08 14.96
N ALA A 150 46.12 11.00 15.81
CA ALA A 150 47.20 12.00 15.85
C ALA A 150 48.04 11.99 14.56
N GLU A 151 48.46 10.80 14.10
CA GLU A 151 49.15 10.64 12.82
C GLU A 151 48.30 11.15 11.65
N PHE A 152 46.98 10.91 11.70
CA PHE A 152 46.05 11.39 10.69
C PHE A 152 45.98 12.92 10.68
N GLY A 153 45.87 13.56 11.85
CA GLY A 153 45.91 15.02 12.00
C GLY A 153 47.20 15.61 11.44
N ASP A 154 48.35 15.04 11.77
CA ASP A 154 49.66 15.50 11.28
C ASP A 154 49.78 15.37 9.77
N ALA A 155 49.34 14.25 9.18
CA ALA A 155 49.34 14.05 7.73
C ALA A 155 48.49 15.10 7.00
N LEU A 156 47.40 15.56 7.63
CA LEU A 156 46.52 16.57 7.07
C LEU A 156 47.07 17.99 7.21
N THR A 157 47.95 18.27 8.17
CA THR A 157 48.57 19.61 8.31
C THR A 157 49.40 20.02 7.10
N GLY A 158 50.07 19.06 6.46
CA GLY A 158 50.91 19.25 5.26
C GLY A 158 50.13 19.42 3.96
N VAL A 159 48.80 19.32 4.00
CA VAL A 159 47.95 19.35 2.81
C VAL A 159 47.64 20.80 2.40
N ASN A 160 48.08 21.20 1.20
CA ASN A 160 47.77 22.48 0.58
C ASN A 160 47.26 22.26 -0.85
N GLY A 161 46.28 23.06 -1.31
CA GLY A 161 45.85 23.09 -2.71
C GLY A 161 44.98 21.91 -3.18
N VAL A 162 44.24 21.26 -2.29
CA VAL A 162 43.33 20.16 -2.67
C VAL A 162 42.17 20.70 -3.49
N GLN A 163 42.08 20.25 -4.75
CA GLN A 163 41.00 20.65 -5.65
C GLN A 163 39.92 19.60 -5.82
N THR A 164 40.13 18.36 -5.35
CA THR A 164 39.19 17.24 -5.60
C THR A 164 38.94 16.38 -4.36
N THR A 165 37.71 15.89 -4.21
CA THR A 165 37.31 14.99 -3.10
C THR A 165 38.10 13.68 -3.10
N ALA A 166 38.51 13.21 -4.28
CA ALA A 166 39.29 11.98 -4.45
C ALA A 166 40.71 12.09 -3.88
N THR A 167 41.36 13.24 -4.01
CA THR A 167 42.71 13.46 -3.47
C THR A 167 42.69 13.52 -1.95
N LEU A 168 41.72 14.25 -1.36
CA LEU A 168 41.51 14.26 0.09
C LEU A 168 41.25 12.85 0.64
N ASN A 169 40.33 12.10 0.02
CA ASN A 169 40.03 10.73 0.43
C ASN A 169 41.23 9.77 0.27
N GLY A 170 42.07 9.98 -0.74
CA GLY A 170 43.32 9.24 -0.94
C GLY A 170 44.28 9.40 0.24
N ILE A 171 44.45 10.63 0.74
CA ILE A 171 45.28 10.96 1.91
C ILE A 171 44.70 10.34 3.19
N CYS A 172 43.37 10.32 3.32
CA CYS A 172 42.69 9.76 4.49
C CYS A 172 42.69 8.22 4.54
N LYS A 173 42.80 7.56 3.38
CA LYS A 173 42.63 6.12 3.22
C LYS A 173 43.49 5.23 4.14
N PRO A 174 44.81 5.44 4.31
CA PRO A 174 45.63 4.56 5.16
C PRO A 174 45.21 4.59 6.63
N TYR A 175 44.98 5.78 7.19
CA TYR A 175 44.56 5.97 8.59
C TYR A 175 43.15 5.46 8.83
N LYS A 176 42.23 5.76 7.90
CA LYS A 176 40.88 5.22 7.88
C LYS A 176 40.88 3.70 7.93
N ASN A 177 41.71 3.03 7.12
CA ASN A 177 41.77 1.57 7.10
C ASN A 177 42.27 0.96 8.41
N ARG A 178 43.23 1.62 9.09
CA ARG A 178 43.69 1.22 10.44
C ARG A 178 42.55 1.33 11.45
N LEU A 179 41.86 2.47 11.51
CA LEU A 179 40.69 2.66 12.40
C LEU A 179 39.57 1.67 12.12
N LEU A 180 39.22 1.44 10.85
CA LEU A 180 38.19 0.46 10.47
C LEU A 180 38.58 -0.98 10.84
N LYS A 181 39.88 -1.30 10.85
CA LYS A 181 40.38 -2.60 11.32
C LYS A 181 40.15 -2.76 12.82
N LEU A 182 40.47 -1.75 13.62
CA LEU A 182 40.23 -1.73 15.08
C LEU A 182 38.75 -1.85 15.43
N ILE A 183 37.86 -1.22 14.64
CA ILE A 183 36.41 -1.37 14.79
C ILE A 183 35.97 -2.81 14.49
N ARG A 184 36.48 -3.41 13.41
CA ARG A 184 36.13 -4.79 13.02
C ARG A 184 36.67 -5.83 14.00
N SER A 185 37.84 -5.62 14.57
CA SER A 185 38.42 -6.47 15.62
C SER A 185 37.79 -6.26 16.99
N ARG A 186 36.96 -5.21 17.17
CA ARG A 186 36.32 -4.82 18.44
C ARG A 186 37.31 -4.40 19.52
N GLU A 187 38.45 -3.86 19.12
CA GLU A 187 39.53 -3.42 20.00
C GLU A 187 39.40 -1.92 20.35
N ILE A 188 38.57 -1.18 19.62
CA ILE A 188 38.33 0.24 19.86
C ILE A 188 37.41 0.46 21.07
N SER A 189 37.79 1.41 21.94
CA SER A 189 36.94 1.85 23.05
C SER A 189 35.78 2.74 22.54
N LEU A 190 34.73 2.90 23.35
CA LEU A 190 33.61 3.79 23.01
C LEU A 190 34.07 5.25 22.84
N ASP A 191 34.92 5.72 23.76
CA ASP A 191 35.46 7.09 23.75
C ASP A 191 36.33 7.35 22.51
N ASP A 192 37.19 6.38 22.16
CA ASP A 192 38.04 6.48 20.96
C ASP A 192 37.21 6.43 19.67
N LEU A 193 36.11 5.66 19.67
CA LEU A 193 35.18 5.63 18.54
C LEU A 193 34.45 6.97 18.38
N GLU A 194 34.02 7.60 19.47
CA GLU A 194 33.40 8.93 19.43
C GLU A 194 34.35 10.03 18.93
N LEU A 195 35.63 9.94 19.29
CA LEU A 195 36.67 10.80 18.73
C LEU A 195 36.86 10.53 17.23
N ALA A 196 36.89 9.26 16.84
CA ALA A 196 37.06 8.87 15.45
C ALA A 196 35.92 9.34 14.54
N LEU A 197 34.70 9.56 15.08
CA LEU A 197 33.55 10.05 14.32
C LEU A 197 33.72 11.47 13.73
N ASP A 198 34.67 12.30 14.19
CA ASP A 198 34.97 13.62 13.60
C ASP A 198 36.48 13.79 13.51
N PRO A 199 37.09 13.21 12.47
CA PRO A 199 38.54 13.13 12.40
C PRO A 199 39.15 14.38 11.73
N PHE A 200 38.34 15.40 11.40
CA PHE A 200 38.78 16.62 10.72
C PHE A 200 38.84 17.81 11.69
N ASP A 201 40.06 18.30 11.92
CA ASP A 201 40.31 19.46 12.77
C ASP A 201 39.95 20.80 12.09
N TRP A 202 39.98 21.88 12.87
CA TRP A 202 39.72 23.22 12.37
C TRP A 202 40.73 23.68 11.30
N ARG A 203 41.96 23.16 11.34
CA ARG A 203 43.06 23.56 10.45
C ARG A 203 42.79 23.15 9.00
N ILE A 204 42.20 21.98 8.78
CA ILE A 204 41.78 21.53 7.44
C ILE A 204 40.53 22.28 6.99
N ARG A 205 39.62 22.56 7.92
CA ARG A 205 38.36 23.28 7.66
C ARG A 205 38.59 24.71 7.15
N GLU A 206 39.72 25.32 7.47
CA GLU A 206 40.14 26.60 6.88
C GLU A 206 40.71 26.48 5.46
N LYS A 207 41.37 25.35 5.14
CA LYS A 207 42.10 25.15 3.88
C LYS A 207 41.28 24.53 2.77
N VAL A 208 40.21 23.82 3.11
CA VAL A 208 39.41 23.00 2.19
C VAL A 208 37.94 23.43 2.27
N SER A 209 37.26 23.47 1.12
CA SER A 209 35.85 23.85 1.08
C SER A 209 35.00 22.96 2.02
N PRO A 210 34.06 23.52 2.80
CA PRO A 210 33.22 22.76 3.72
C PRO A 210 32.47 21.61 3.04
N GLN A 211 31.96 21.82 1.82
CA GLN A 211 31.24 20.78 1.07
C GLN A 211 32.11 19.55 0.76
N MET A 212 33.40 19.74 0.50
CA MET A 212 34.34 18.66 0.19
C MET A 212 34.72 17.88 1.46
N ILE A 213 34.89 18.57 2.59
CA ILE A 213 35.14 17.93 3.89
C ILE A 213 33.94 17.09 4.27
N ASP A 214 32.73 17.65 4.24
CA ASP A 214 31.49 16.94 4.56
C ASP A 214 31.27 15.71 3.66
N CYS A 215 31.68 15.78 2.40
CA CYS A 215 31.64 14.67 1.45
C CYS A 215 32.55 13.51 1.89
N VAL A 216 33.83 13.79 2.20
CA VAL A 216 34.78 12.76 2.66
C VAL A 216 34.41 12.26 4.05
N HIS A 217 33.91 13.14 4.92
CA HIS A 217 33.40 12.80 6.24
C HIS A 217 32.21 11.85 6.15
N ALA A 218 31.27 12.10 5.24
CA ALA A 218 30.15 11.21 5.00
C ALA A 218 30.61 9.81 4.54
N TRP A 219 31.62 9.72 3.66
CA TRP A 219 32.21 8.44 3.24
C TRP A 219 32.91 7.72 4.39
N TYR A 220 33.62 8.44 5.25
CA TYR A 220 34.26 7.90 6.44
C TYR A 220 33.22 7.32 7.40
N MET A 221 32.24 8.13 7.80
CA MET A 221 31.17 7.72 8.70
C MET A 221 30.37 6.53 8.15
N LYS A 222 30.19 6.46 6.83
CA LYS A 222 29.48 5.34 6.19
C LYS A 222 30.26 4.03 6.39
N ASP A 223 31.57 4.07 6.22
CA ASP A 223 32.42 2.91 6.43
C ASP A 223 32.50 2.52 7.90
N VAL A 224 32.41 3.48 8.83
CA VAL A 224 32.28 3.21 10.26
C VAL A 224 30.98 2.42 10.54
N VAL A 225 29.83 2.85 10.00
CA VAL A 225 28.57 2.09 10.15
C VAL A 225 28.70 0.67 9.62
N LEU A 226 29.30 0.50 8.43
CA LEU A 226 29.51 -0.81 7.82
C LEU A 226 30.48 -1.67 8.64
N ALA A 227 31.53 -1.10 9.22
CA ALA A 227 32.47 -1.80 10.08
C ALA A 227 31.82 -2.25 11.40
N ILE A 228 31.03 -1.37 12.03
CA ILE A 228 30.23 -1.71 13.22
C ILE A 228 29.26 -2.84 12.90
N HIS A 229 28.54 -2.75 11.77
CA HIS A 229 27.62 -3.79 11.32
C HIS A 229 28.34 -5.13 11.10
N ALA A 230 29.46 -5.11 10.37
CA ALA A 230 30.27 -6.30 10.10
C ALA A 230 30.87 -6.92 11.37
N SER A 231 31.11 -6.13 12.42
CA SER A 231 31.61 -6.64 13.70
C SER A 231 30.54 -7.34 14.54
N ARG A 232 29.25 -7.34 14.17
CA ARG A 232 28.16 -7.94 14.97
C ARG A 232 28.25 -9.46 15.00
N ILE A 233 28.18 -10.06 16.20
CA ILE A 233 28.06 -11.52 16.37
C ILE A 233 26.63 -11.98 16.03
N VAL A 234 25.63 -11.16 16.36
CA VAL A 234 24.21 -11.42 16.10
C VAL A 234 23.60 -10.15 15.51
N PRO A 235 22.67 -10.23 14.53
CA PRO A 235 22.05 -9.05 13.91
C PRO A 235 21.41 -8.05 14.89
N SER A 236 21.02 -8.51 16.08
CA SER A 236 20.40 -7.70 17.13
C SER A 236 21.38 -7.15 18.18
N HIS A 237 22.65 -7.57 18.14
CA HIS A 237 23.64 -7.16 19.12
C HIS A 237 24.21 -5.78 18.74
N ASP A 238 24.02 -4.82 19.63
CA ASP A 238 24.60 -3.48 19.53
C ASP A 238 25.59 -3.29 20.68
N ALA A 239 26.86 -3.07 20.33
CA ALA A 239 27.94 -2.95 21.30
C ALA A 239 28.09 -1.52 21.85
N TYR A 240 27.50 -0.52 21.18
CA TYR A 240 27.80 0.90 21.43
C TYR A 240 26.64 1.68 22.07
N GLY A 241 25.47 1.06 22.20
CA GLY A 241 24.33 1.61 22.96
C GLY A 241 23.65 2.81 22.31
N LYS A 242 22.53 3.25 22.90
CA LYS A 242 21.64 4.28 22.32
C LYS A 242 22.29 5.66 22.21
N GLU A 243 23.06 6.08 23.22
CA GLU A 243 23.64 7.42 23.29
C GLU A 243 24.67 7.68 22.18
N PHE A 244 25.53 6.70 21.89
CA PHE A 244 26.46 6.75 20.77
C PHE A 244 25.75 7.03 19.46
N TRP A 245 24.68 6.28 19.17
CA TRP A 245 23.93 6.43 17.93
C TRP A 245 23.17 7.75 17.85
N GLU A 246 22.71 8.31 18.98
CA GLU A 246 22.14 9.65 19.02
C GLU A 246 23.19 10.71 18.64
N ARG A 247 24.39 10.64 19.22
CA ARG A 247 25.50 11.55 18.86
C ARG A 247 25.96 11.37 17.41
N PHE A 248 26.04 10.13 16.95
CA PHE A 248 26.34 9.82 15.55
C PHE A 248 25.31 10.48 14.63
N PHE A 249 24.04 10.39 14.99
CA PHE A 249 22.94 10.96 14.23
C PHE A 249 22.98 12.50 14.21
N ASP A 250 23.25 13.13 15.35
CA ASP A 250 23.41 14.58 15.45
C ASP A 250 24.54 15.07 14.53
N ARG A 251 25.64 14.33 14.45
CA ARG A 251 26.72 14.62 13.50
C ARG A 251 26.28 14.47 12.05
N VAL A 252 25.52 13.42 11.70
CA VAL A 252 24.96 13.27 10.34
C VAL A 252 24.03 14.45 10.00
N ILE A 253 23.22 14.92 10.94
CA ILE A 253 22.34 16.09 10.74
C ILE A 253 23.15 17.36 10.49
N ALA A 254 24.30 17.51 11.13
CA ALA A 254 25.18 18.67 10.98
C ALA A 254 25.88 18.74 9.61
N LEU A 255 26.00 17.62 8.90
CA LEU A 255 26.61 17.59 7.56
C LEU A 255 25.74 18.27 6.51
N THR A 256 26.37 18.93 5.55
CA THR A 256 25.68 19.52 4.40
C THR A 256 24.93 18.43 3.60
N PRO A 257 23.62 18.60 3.31
CA PRO A 257 22.85 17.65 2.51
C PRO A 257 23.40 17.51 1.08
N GLN A 258 23.94 16.34 0.75
CA GLN A 258 24.53 16.00 -0.56
C GLN A 258 24.37 14.49 -0.84
N ARG A 259 24.74 14.02 -2.05
CA ARG A 259 24.66 12.59 -2.42
C ARG A 259 25.43 11.65 -1.46
N PRO A 260 26.68 11.95 -1.02
CA PRO A 260 27.40 11.15 -0.03
C PRO A 260 26.68 11.07 1.31
N THR A 261 26.16 12.20 1.80
CA THR A 261 25.40 12.31 3.04
C THR A 261 24.12 11.48 2.98
N PHE A 262 23.44 11.49 1.83
CA PHE A 262 22.30 10.61 1.59
C PHE A 262 22.70 9.13 1.65
N SER A 263 23.80 8.75 1.00
CA SER A 263 24.26 7.37 1.00
C SER A 263 24.64 6.89 2.40
N LEU A 264 25.33 7.73 3.18
CA LEU A 264 25.60 7.49 4.61
C LEU A 264 24.30 7.27 5.37
N PHE A 265 23.35 8.18 5.22
CA PHE A 265 22.07 8.12 5.91
C PHE A 265 21.30 6.83 5.57
N GLN A 266 21.28 6.43 4.30
CA GLN A 266 20.65 5.19 3.87
C GLN A 266 21.31 3.98 4.53
N THR A 267 22.64 3.92 4.54
CA THR A 267 23.39 2.87 5.24
C THR A 267 23.12 2.87 6.74
N LEU A 268 23.00 4.04 7.37
CA LEU A 268 22.67 4.15 8.79
C LEU A 268 21.27 3.59 9.11
N VAL A 269 20.28 3.84 8.26
CA VAL A 269 18.92 3.33 8.47
C VAL A 269 18.83 1.82 8.21
N ILE A 270 19.49 1.33 7.16
CA ILE A 270 19.42 -0.09 6.76
C ILE A 270 20.31 -0.96 7.67
N GLU A 271 21.58 -0.57 7.81
CA GLU A 271 22.63 -1.37 8.46
C GLU A 271 22.87 -0.96 9.92
N GLY A 272 22.68 0.32 10.23
CA GLY A 272 22.94 0.92 11.54
C GLY A 272 22.01 0.37 12.60
N VAL A 273 20.76 0.86 12.77
CA VAL A 273 19.87 0.36 13.83
C VAL A 273 18.39 0.53 13.50
N GLN A 274 17.66 -0.58 13.29
CA GLN A 274 16.20 -0.60 13.05
C GLN A 274 15.32 -0.15 14.25
N LYS A 275 15.93 0.20 15.40
CA LYS A 275 15.25 0.36 16.70
C LYS A 275 15.29 1.76 17.30
N ILE A 276 16.01 2.72 16.72
CA ILE A 276 16.11 4.05 17.32
C ILE A 276 14.92 4.90 16.89
N TYR A 277 14.16 5.37 17.89
CA TYR A 277 13.10 6.35 17.70
C TYR A 277 13.72 7.73 17.68
N PHE A 278 13.90 8.28 16.50
CA PHE A 278 14.46 9.61 16.34
C PHE A 278 13.33 10.65 16.36
N LYS A 279 13.44 11.68 17.21
CA LYS A 279 12.41 12.73 17.40
C LYS A 279 12.52 13.91 16.43
N THR A 280 13.71 14.22 15.91
CA THR A 280 14.05 15.46 15.16
C THR A 280 14.16 15.28 13.64
N VAL A 281 13.72 14.15 13.08
CA VAL A 281 14.13 13.74 11.73
C VAL A 281 13.31 14.24 10.55
N PRO A 282 12.00 14.53 10.64
CA PRO A 282 11.21 14.86 9.44
C PRO A 282 11.80 16.01 8.61
N ASP A 283 12.25 17.10 9.23
CA ASP A 283 12.81 18.23 8.49
C ASP A 283 14.20 17.94 7.90
N TYR A 284 15.00 17.12 8.57
CA TYR A 284 16.26 16.66 8.01
C TYR A 284 16.04 15.73 6.83
N TYR A 285 15.12 14.75 6.94
CA TYR A 285 14.73 13.90 5.80
C TYR A 285 14.31 14.76 4.61
N ARG A 286 13.45 15.76 4.84
CA ARG A 286 12.95 16.65 3.79
C ARG A 286 14.08 17.37 3.09
N ARG A 287 14.99 18.02 3.83
CA ARG A 287 16.17 18.71 3.27
C ARG A 287 17.07 17.76 2.50
N LEU A 288 17.30 16.55 3.02
CA LEU A 288 18.13 15.53 2.39
C LEU A 288 17.51 15.02 1.07
N PHE A 289 16.21 14.70 1.07
CA PHE A 289 15.50 14.30 -0.16
C PHE A 289 15.45 15.43 -1.18
N GLN A 290 15.18 16.66 -0.74
CA GLN A 290 15.16 17.85 -1.60
C GLN A 290 16.51 18.09 -2.26
N ALA A 291 17.61 18.12 -1.49
CA ALA A 291 18.96 18.34 -2.01
C ALA A 291 19.37 17.26 -3.02
N ASN A 292 18.94 16.01 -2.80
CA ASN A 292 19.24 14.91 -3.70
C ASN A 292 18.42 14.99 -5.00
N ILE A 293 17.13 15.37 -4.92
CA ILE A 293 16.30 15.63 -6.10
C ILE A 293 16.90 16.80 -6.92
N GLN A 294 17.32 17.88 -6.27
CA GLN A 294 18.05 18.99 -6.91
C GLN A 294 19.33 18.53 -7.60
N TYR A 295 20.12 17.69 -6.91
CA TYR A 295 21.34 17.13 -7.47
C TYR A 295 21.06 16.31 -8.74
N GLN A 296 20.03 15.45 -8.71
CA GLN A 296 19.60 14.65 -9.87
C GLN A 296 19.11 15.52 -11.03
N ALA A 297 18.30 16.54 -10.76
CA ALA A 297 17.81 17.46 -11.78
C ALA A 297 18.94 18.26 -12.46
N SER A 298 20.02 18.53 -11.72
CA SER A 298 21.18 19.28 -12.20
C SER A 298 22.19 18.41 -12.98
N HIS A 299 22.16 17.08 -12.81
CA HIS A 299 23.13 16.16 -13.41
C HIS A 299 22.41 15.07 -14.21
N PRO A 300 22.51 15.06 -15.55
CA PRO A 300 21.91 14.01 -16.37
C PRO A 300 22.64 12.68 -16.11
N ASN A 301 22.10 11.88 -15.20
CA ASN A 301 22.78 10.70 -14.69
C ASN A 301 22.05 9.41 -15.09
N GLN A 302 22.77 8.44 -15.64
CA GLN A 302 22.27 7.09 -15.92
C GLN A 302 21.85 6.34 -14.64
N ASP A 303 22.37 6.75 -13.48
CA ASP A 303 22.05 6.16 -12.18
C ASP A 303 20.81 6.73 -11.47
N ALA A 304 20.14 7.74 -12.03
CA ALA A 304 18.99 8.38 -11.39
C ALA A 304 17.86 7.39 -11.02
N VAL A 305 17.67 6.36 -11.84
CA VAL A 305 16.71 5.27 -11.58
C VAL A 305 17.06 4.48 -10.32
N ARG A 306 18.33 4.07 -10.17
CA ARG A 306 18.76 3.32 -8.98
C ARG A 306 18.68 4.19 -7.74
N ALA A 307 19.10 5.44 -7.86
CA ALA A 307 18.98 6.40 -6.77
C ALA A 307 17.52 6.57 -6.32
N ALA A 308 16.57 6.76 -7.23
CA ALA A 308 15.15 6.85 -6.86
C ALA A 308 14.60 5.58 -6.18
N GLU A 309 15.05 4.40 -6.60
CA GLU A 309 14.68 3.13 -5.96
C GLU A 309 15.27 3.02 -4.54
N ASP A 310 16.56 3.34 -4.39
CA ASP A 310 17.26 3.42 -3.12
C ASP A 310 16.57 4.40 -2.16
N HIS A 311 16.15 5.57 -2.68
CA HIS A 311 15.42 6.58 -1.92
C HIS A 311 14.09 6.06 -1.40
N ALA A 312 13.33 5.39 -2.27
CA ALA A 312 12.03 4.85 -1.92
C ALA A 312 12.11 3.72 -0.87
N SER A 313 13.21 2.97 -0.85
CA SER A 313 13.42 1.89 0.12
C SER A 313 13.36 2.38 1.58
N LEU A 314 13.88 3.59 1.84
CA LEU A 314 13.88 4.19 3.18
C LEU A 314 12.49 4.44 3.74
N PHE A 315 11.52 4.77 2.89
CA PHE A 315 10.13 4.96 3.31
C PHE A 315 9.48 3.67 3.81
N SER A 316 10.03 2.53 3.40
CA SER A 316 9.59 1.22 3.88
C SER A 316 10.31 0.81 5.17
N GLU A 317 11.54 1.27 5.42
CA GLU A 317 12.33 0.87 6.59
C GLU A 317 12.09 1.74 7.84
N VAL A 318 11.82 3.03 7.68
CA VAL A 318 11.70 3.94 8.82
C VAL A 318 10.32 3.80 9.48
N LYS A 319 10.33 3.53 10.80
CA LYS A 319 9.11 3.32 11.61
C LYS A 319 8.13 4.49 11.59
N PHE A 320 8.62 5.72 11.47
CA PHE A 320 7.79 6.93 11.35
C PHE A 320 6.81 6.85 10.17
N PHE A 321 7.29 6.46 8.98
CA PHE A 321 6.45 6.33 7.79
C PHE A 321 5.46 5.17 7.90
N ARG A 322 5.83 4.07 8.58
CA ARG A 322 4.93 2.94 8.84
C ARG A 322 3.75 3.29 9.76
N LYS A 323 3.88 4.29 10.63
CA LYS A 323 2.83 4.74 11.58
C LYS A 323 1.86 5.78 10.99
N GLY A 324 1.88 5.99 9.67
CA GLY A 324 0.92 6.88 8.99
C GLY A 324 1.44 8.29 8.67
N GLY A 325 2.66 8.65 9.09
CA GLY A 325 3.27 9.95 8.77
C GLY A 325 3.70 10.12 7.31
N LEU A 326 3.63 9.06 6.49
CA LEU A 326 4.12 9.06 5.11
C LEU A 326 3.41 10.07 4.21
N VAL A 327 2.07 10.12 4.25
CA VAL A 327 1.31 10.96 3.32
C VAL A 327 1.57 12.43 3.60
N VAL A 328 1.56 12.82 4.88
CA VAL A 328 1.85 14.20 5.31
C VAL A 328 3.26 14.60 4.89
N PHE A 329 4.25 13.75 5.18
CA PHE A 329 5.64 14.00 4.79
C PHE A 329 5.81 14.15 3.27
N CYS A 330 5.18 13.29 2.46
CA CYS A 330 5.26 13.40 1.01
C CYS A 330 4.60 14.71 0.50
N ASP A 331 3.47 15.12 1.08
CA ASP A 331 2.80 16.37 0.74
C ASP A 331 3.73 17.57 0.95
N GLU A 332 4.32 17.59 2.13
CA GLU A 332 5.31 18.55 2.60
C GLU A 332 6.60 18.58 1.78
N LEU A 333 7.09 17.42 1.34
CA LEU A 333 8.25 17.29 0.44
C LEU A 333 7.92 17.83 -0.95
N ILE A 334 6.71 17.58 -1.46
CA ILE A 334 6.26 18.08 -2.77
C ILE A 334 6.26 19.61 -2.75
N GLU A 335 5.63 20.22 -1.74
CA GLU A 335 5.62 21.69 -1.59
C GLU A 335 7.03 22.26 -1.54
N SER A 336 7.91 21.66 -0.72
CA SER A 336 9.30 22.08 -0.61
C SER A 336 10.07 22.00 -1.94
N CYS A 337 9.81 20.96 -2.75
CA CYS A 337 10.49 20.78 -4.03
C CYS A 337 9.93 21.71 -5.12
N LEU A 338 8.61 21.92 -5.16
CA LEU A 338 7.97 22.82 -6.13
C LEU A 338 8.29 24.29 -5.85
N ALA A 339 8.61 24.65 -4.60
CA ALA A 339 9.07 25.99 -4.23
C ALA A 339 10.51 26.33 -4.68
N ILE A 340 11.26 25.37 -5.25
CA ILE A 340 12.64 25.60 -5.68
C ILE A 340 12.64 26.58 -6.88
N PRO A 341 13.39 27.71 -6.80
CA PRO A 341 13.52 28.63 -7.91
C PRO A 341 14.35 28.00 -9.04
N GLY A 342 13.96 28.28 -10.28
CA GLY A 342 14.63 27.79 -11.48
C GLY A 342 13.82 28.10 -12.73
N ASP A 343 14.41 27.87 -13.89
CA ASP A 343 13.69 27.93 -15.16
C ASP A 343 12.67 26.77 -15.29
N ASP A 344 11.81 26.85 -16.30
CA ASP A 344 10.73 25.87 -16.50
C ASP A 344 11.27 24.46 -16.79
N GLU A 345 12.42 24.35 -17.46
CA GLU A 345 13.06 23.07 -17.76
C GLU A 345 13.62 22.41 -16.49
N TYR A 346 14.28 23.17 -15.64
CA TYR A 346 14.80 22.72 -14.35
C TYR A 346 13.66 22.32 -13.42
N ARG A 347 12.59 23.11 -13.35
CA ARG A 347 11.38 22.77 -12.59
C ARG A 347 10.73 21.47 -13.10
N LYS A 348 10.68 21.26 -14.43
CA LYS A 348 10.24 19.99 -15.00
C LYS A 348 11.12 18.81 -14.57
N ARG A 349 12.44 18.97 -14.56
CA ARG A 349 13.37 17.92 -14.10
C ARG A 349 13.22 17.61 -12.61
N ILE A 350 13.03 18.63 -11.77
CA ILE A 350 12.70 18.46 -10.35
C ILE A 350 11.41 17.65 -10.20
N GLY A 351 10.35 18.06 -10.91
CA GLY A 351 9.06 17.34 -10.90
C GLY A 351 9.20 15.88 -11.35
N TYR A 352 9.98 15.63 -12.41
CA TYR A 352 10.27 14.28 -12.90
C TYR A 352 10.94 13.40 -11.83
N HIS A 353 12.04 13.84 -11.23
CA HIS A 353 12.78 13.06 -10.24
C HIS A 353 12.01 12.88 -8.92
N LEU A 354 11.22 13.89 -8.53
CA LEU A 354 10.29 13.80 -7.41
C LEU A 354 9.23 12.72 -7.68
N LEU A 355 8.55 12.78 -8.82
CA LEU A 355 7.52 11.81 -9.19
C LEU A 355 8.10 10.40 -9.37
N GLN A 356 9.32 10.29 -9.89
CA GLN A 356 10.06 9.03 -9.99
C GLN A 356 10.31 8.42 -8.62
N THR A 357 10.75 9.22 -7.65
CA THR A 357 10.94 8.78 -6.26
C THR A 357 9.62 8.31 -5.65
N LEU A 358 8.56 9.10 -5.78
CA LEU A 358 7.21 8.76 -5.27
C LEU A 358 6.66 7.47 -5.92
N ALA A 359 6.94 7.24 -7.20
CA ALA A 359 6.49 6.05 -7.92
C ALA A 359 7.05 4.77 -7.29
N TYR A 360 8.29 4.80 -6.82
CA TYR A 360 8.94 3.66 -6.15
C TYR A 360 8.45 3.43 -4.71
N ILE A 361 7.75 4.39 -4.08
CA ILE A 361 7.25 4.24 -2.70
C ILE A 361 6.09 3.25 -2.67
N GLY A 362 6.42 2.02 -2.26
CA GLY A 362 5.50 0.88 -2.16
C GLY A 362 4.25 1.15 -1.30
N PRO A 363 4.36 1.76 -0.10
CA PRO A 363 3.19 2.00 0.75
C PRO A 363 2.17 3.03 0.22
N LEU A 364 2.52 3.89 -0.74
CA LEU A 364 1.58 4.91 -1.26
C LEU A 364 0.38 4.24 -1.96
N SER A 365 -0.83 4.69 -1.67
CA SER A 365 -2.05 4.17 -2.31
C SER A 365 -2.18 4.60 -3.78
N LYS A 366 -3.12 3.99 -4.51
CA LYS A 366 -3.45 4.35 -5.90
C LYS A 366 -3.94 5.81 -6.01
N SER A 367 -4.85 6.21 -5.13
CA SER A 367 -5.45 7.55 -5.11
C SER A 367 -4.46 8.62 -4.63
N THR A 368 -3.68 8.33 -3.59
CA THR A 368 -2.67 9.27 -3.07
C THR A 368 -1.59 9.56 -4.11
N PHE A 369 -1.10 8.53 -4.81
CA PHE A 369 -0.14 8.73 -5.90
C PHE A 369 -0.74 9.55 -7.05
N GLY A 370 -2.01 9.31 -7.41
CA GLY A 370 -2.71 10.13 -8.42
C GLY A 370 -2.80 11.61 -8.03
N ARG A 371 -3.20 11.90 -6.79
CA ARG A 371 -3.26 13.27 -6.25
C ARG A 371 -1.91 13.98 -6.26
N PHE A 372 -0.84 13.28 -5.89
CA PHE A 372 0.51 13.85 -5.94
C PHE A 372 0.98 14.07 -7.36
N SER A 373 0.73 13.12 -8.26
CA SER A 373 1.10 13.28 -9.65
C SER A 373 0.35 14.41 -10.35
N SER A 374 -0.93 14.64 -10.04
CA SER A 374 -1.67 15.77 -10.63
C SER A 374 -1.11 17.11 -10.18
N ARG A 375 -0.67 17.23 -8.92
CA ARG A 375 0.00 18.43 -8.39
C ARG A 375 1.37 18.66 -9.03
N ILE A 376 2.13 17.59 -9.27
CA ILE A 376 3.49 17.69 -9.85
C ILE A 376 3.44 17.90 -11.36
N ASN A 377 2.51 17.25 -12.08
CA ASN A 377 2.41 17.35 -13.54
C ASN A 377 2.11 18.78 -13.98
N GLY A 378 1.21 19.50 -13.29
CA GLY A 378 0.73 20.80 -13.79
C GLY A 378 0.30 20.69 -15.26
N GLU A 379 0.90 21.52 -16.13
CA GLU A 379 0.76 21.46 -17.61
C GLU A 379 1.90 20.70 -18.32
N ALA A 380 2.89 20.19 -17.59
CA ALA A 380 4.08 19.59 -18.17
C ALA A 380 3.79 18.21 -18.79
N GLN A 381 4.07 18.07 -20.09
CA GLN A 381 4.01 16.78 -20.78
C GLN A 381 5.30 15.98 -20.60
N TRP A 382 5.16 14.75 -20.11
CA TRP A 382 6.27 13.79 -20.02
C TRP A 382 6.61 13.24 -21.40
N THR A 383 7.90 13.12 -21.69
CA THR A 383 8.36 12.37 -22.86
C THR A 383 7.97 10.90 -22.73
N LYS A 384 7.88 10.19 -23.86
CA LYS A 384 7.55 8.74 -23.87
C LYS A 384 8.51 7.92 -23.00
N THR A 385 9.77 8.32 -22.93
CA THR A 385 10.82 7.64 -22.14
C THR A 385 10.66 7.91 -20.65
N GLU A 386 10.46 9.17 -20.25
CA GLU A 386 10.17 9.53 -18.85
C GLU A 386 8.92 8.82 -18.36
N ALA A 387 7.87 8.83 -19.18
CA ALA A 387 6.62 8.19 -18.83
C ALA A 387 6.76 6.68 -18.62
N PHE A 388 7.51 6.03 -19.51
CA PHE A 388 7.85 4.62 -19.36
C PHE A 388 8.59 4.35 -18.04
N ILE A 389 9.58 5.18 -17.69
CA ILE A 389 10.35 5.02 -16.44
C ILE A 389 9.46 5.17 -15.20
N LEU A 390 8.56 6.16 -15.19
CA LEU A 390 7.63 6.41 -14.10
C LEU A 390 6.64 5.24 -13.91
N VAL A 391 6.02 4.78 -15.00
CA VAL A 391 5.09 3.65 -14.97
C VAL A 391 5.81 2.37 -14.54
N ARG A 392 7.02 2.15 -15.04
CA ARG A 392 7.88 1.02 -14.63
C ARG A 392 8.16 1.07 -13.13
N ALA A 393 8.59 2.21 -12.60
CA ALA A 393 8.88 2.39 -11.18
C ALA A 393 7.64 2.06 -10.33
N ARG A 394 6.47 2.50 -10.77
CA ARG A 394 5.21 2.24 -10.06
C ARG A 394 4.85 0.76 -10.06
N LEU A 395 4.96 0.10 -11.21
CA LEU A 395 4.71 -1.34 -11.31
C LEU A 395 5.71 -2.13 -10.45
N LEU A 396 7.00 -1.78 -10.46
CA LEU A 396 8.04 -2.37 -9.59
C LEU A 396 7.69 -2.29 -8.11
N SER A 397 7.24 -1.12 -7.66
CA SER A 397 6.92 -0.89 -6.25
C SER A 397 5.76 -1.76 -5.74
N LYS A 398 4.81 -2.09 -6.64
CA LYS A 398 3.58 -2.82 -6.33
C LYS A 398 3.62 -4.29 -6.71
N ALA A 399 4.50 -4.67 -7.64
CA ALA A 399 4.63 -6.04 -8.09
C ALA A 399 5.17 -6.92 -6.95
N HIS A 400 4.41 -7.96 -6.62
CA HIS A 400 4.79 -8.89 -5.56
C HIS A 400 5.99 -9.78 -5.95
N ASN A 401 6.19 -10.02 -7.25
CA ASN A 401 7.31 -10.81 -7.78
C ASN A 401 8.42 -9.90 -8.33
N ARG A 402 9.06 -9.11 -7.45
CA ARG A 402 10.09 -8.14 -7.84
C ARG A 402 11.21 -8.75 -8.71
N ARG A 403 11.56 -10.02 -8.52
CA ARG A 403 12.66 -10.69 -9.26
C ARG A 403 12.34 -10.96 -10.73
N THR A 404 11.22 -11.62 -11.03
CA THR A 404 10.79 -11.89 -12.43
C THR A 404 10.52 -10.59 -13.17
N VAL A 405 9.94 -9.65 -12.45
CA VAL A 405 9.51 -8.37 -12.96
C VAL A 405 10.79 -7.55 -13.27
N ALA A 406 11.79 -7.52 -12.37
CA ALA A 406 13.15 -7.01 -12.62
C ALA A 406 13.91 -7.65 -13.81
N THR A 407 13.77 -8.95 -14.03
CA THR A 407 14.47 -9.64 -15.14
C THR A 407 13.93 -9.20 -16.51
N TYR A 408 12.61 -9.13 -16.66
CA TYR A 408 12.00 -8.58 -17.88
C TYR A 408 12.27 -7.07 -18.02
N TYR A 409 12.50 -6.36 -16.92
CA TYR A 409 12.84 -4.94 -16.95
C TYR A 409 14.25 -4.62 -17.41
N HIS A 410 15.26 -5.37 -16.97
CA HIS A 410 16.62 -5.18 -17.48
C HIS A 410 16.68 -5.44 -18.99
N ARG A 411 15.92 -6.42 -19.48
CA ARG A 411 15.73 -6.60 -20.93
C ARG A 411 15.06 -5.40 -21.58
N SER A 412 14.03 -4.81 -20.96
CA SER A 412 13.32 -3.66 -21.53
C SER A 412 14.15 -2.37 -21.66
N LEU A 413 15.20 -2.18 -20.86
CA LEU A 413 16.05 -0.97 -20.93
C LEU A 413 17.10 -1.04 -22.05
N ASN A 414 17.44 -2.25 -22.52
CA ASN A 414 18.47 -2.49 -23.53
C ASN A 414 17.91 -2.64 -24.96
N LEU A 415 16.61 -2.39 -25.15
CA LEU A 415 15.95 -2.58 -26.45
C LEU A 415 15.90 -1.27 -27.24
N ARG A 416 15.72 -1.37 -28.56
CA ARG A 416 15.42 -0.22 -29.41
C ARG A 416 14.07 0.37 -29.01
N ALA A 417 13.95 1.70 -29.03
CA ALA A 417 12.74 2.45 -28.72
C ALA A 417 11.54 1.89 -29.50
N GLY A 418 10.67 1.12 -28.83
CA GLY A 418 9.51 0.48 -29.46
C GLY A 418 9.03 -0.77 -28.72
N ASN A 419 9.95 -1.63 -28.25
CA ASN A 419 9.58 -2.89 -27.60
C ASN A 419 9.43 -2.79 -26.08
N HIS A 420 9.69 -1.63 -25.47
CA HIS A 420 9.71 -1.47 -24.01
C HIS A 420 8.34 -1.74 -23.38
N TRP A 421 7.27 -1.23 -23.99
CA TRP A 421 5.90 -1.42 -23.53
C TRP A 421 5.43 -2.87 -23.66
N TYR A 422 5.82 -3.57 -24.72
CA TYR A 422 5.51 -4.99 -24.92
C TYR A 422 6.06 -5.84 -23.75
N TRP A 423 7.33 -5.65 -23.40
CA TRP A 423 7.95 -6.40 -22.30
C TRP A 423 7.42 -5.99 -20.93
N LEU A 424 7.04 -4.72 -20.76
CA LEU A 424 6.40 -4.23 -19.54
C LEU A 424 5.03 -4.89 -19.32
N ILE A 425 4.21 -5.00 -20.38
CA ILE A 425 2.93 -5.71 -20.34
C ILE A 425 3.16 -7.19 -20.05
N LYS A 426 4.13 -7.83 -20.73
CA LYS A 426 4.45 -9.24 -20.49
C LYS A 426 4.90 -9.50 -19.05
N ALA A 427 5.65 -8.57 -18.45
CA ALA A 427 6.03 -8.64 -17.04
C ALA A 427 4.83 -8.49 -16.09
N ALA A 428 3.82 -7.70 -16.48
CA ALA A 428 2.58 -7.54 -15.71
C ALA A 428 1.71 -8.81 -15.72
N LEU A 429 1.74 -9.59 -16.81
CA LEU A 429 0.92 -10.78 -16.99
C LEU A 429 1.29 -11.92 -16.02
N GLY A 430 2.59 -12.22 -15.83
CA GLY A 430 3.06 -13.19 -14.83
C GLY A 430 2.37 -14.58 -14.87
N ASP A 431 2.62 -15.41 -13.85
CA ASP A 431 2.15 -16.82 -13.83
C ASP A 431 0.83 -17.03 -13.03
N GLY A 432 0.13 -15.98 -12.57
CA GLY A 432 -1.04 -16.15 -11.70
C GLY A 432 -2.17 -15.14 -11.91
N ALA A 433 -3.40 -15.63 -12.10
CA ALA A 433 -4.58 -14.85 -12.49
C ALA A 433 -4.97 -13.71 -11.52
N SER A 434 -4.96 -13.94 -10.21
CA SER A 434 -5.27 -12.87 -9.22
C SER A 434 -4.21 -11.76 -9.24
N ARG A 435 -2.95 -12.12 -9.50
CA ARG A 435 -1.81 -11.21 -9.51
C ARG A 435 -1.75 -10.38 -10.78
N GLN A 436 -2.14 -10.99 -11.91
CA GLN A 436 -2.28 -10.34 -13.21
C GLN A 436 -3.22 -9.13 -13.12
N HIS A 437 -4.42 -9.28 -12.55
CA HIS A 437 -5.38 -8.19 -12.44
C HIS A 437 -4.83 -7.00 -11.64
N GLN A 438 -4.14 -7.24 -10.52
CA GLN A 438 -3.55 -6.15 -9.73
C GLN A 438 -2.42 -5.42 -10.47
N ASN A 439 -1.59 -6.15 -11.22
CA ASN A 439 -0.52 -5.57 -12.04
C ASN A 439 -1.08 -4.77 -13.21
N LEU A 440 -2.06 -5.31 -13.94
CA LEU A 440 -2.74 -4.61 -15.04
C LEU A 440 -3.47 -3.37 -14.54
N ARG A 441 -4.09 -3.42 -13.36
CA ARG A 441 -4.70 -2.24 -12.71
C ARG A 441 -3.68 -1.17 -12.37
N THR A 442 -2.50 -1.56 -11.88
CA THR A 442 -1.42 -0.62 -11.57
C THR A 442 -0.86 0.00 -12.86
N LEU A 443 -0.69 -0.82 -13.90
CA LEU A 443 -0.19 -0.41 -15.20
C LEU A 443 -1.12 0.60 -15.89
N THR A 444 -2.41 0.24 -16.03
CA THR A 444 -3.44 1.10 -16.64
C THR A 444 -3.57 2.43 -15.91
N HIS A 445 -3.67 2.40 -14.57
CA HIS A 445 -3.76 3.63 -13.77
C HIS A 445 -2.54 4.53 -13.91
N SER A 446 -1.34 3.95 -13.86
CA SER A 446 -0.11 4.74 -13.96
C SER A 446 0.04 5.33 -15.36
N CYS A 447 -0.33 4.60 -16.42
CA CYS A 447 -0.35 5.16 -17.77
C CYS A 447 -1.37 6.27 -17.94
N ASN A 448 -2.54 6.17 -17.28
CA ASN A 448 -3.53 7.24 -17.29
C ASN A 448 -2.99 8.52 -16.64
N ILE A 449 -2.37 8.40 -15.46
CA ILE A 449 -1.74 9.52 -14.75
C ILE A 449 -0.66 10.24 -15.57
N VAL A 450 0.13 9.47 -16.31
CA VAL A 450 1.32 9.97 -17.01
C VAL A 450 1.02 10.27 -18.49
N GLY A 451 -0.26 10.25 -18.89
CA GLY A 451 -0.71 10.64 -20.24
C GLY A 451 -0.27 9.72 -21.37
N ASN A 452 -0.04 8.42 -21.09
CA ASN A 452 0.43 7.44 -22.08
C ASN A 452 -0.49 6.19 -22.17
N LEU A 453 -1.77 6.35 -21.83
CA LEU A 453 -2.75 5.27 -21.89
C LEU A 453 -2.93 4.75 -23.33
N ASP A 454 -3.02 5.64 -24.32
CA ASP A 454 -3.20 5.24 -25.74
C ASP A 454 -2.04 4.39 -26.26
N LEU A 455 -0.81 4.73 -25.87
CA LEU A 455 0.37 3.95 -26.25
C LEU A 455 0.35 2.56 -25.61
N LEU A 456 -0.10 2.44 -24.35
CA LEU A 456 -0.27 1.16 -23.68
C LEU A 456 -1.34 0.31 -24.39
N LEU A 457 -2.52 0.88 -24.63
CA LEU A 457 -3.66 0.17 -25.22
C LEU A 457 -3.37 -0.25 -26.66
N SER A 458 -2.77 0.62 -27.47
CA SER A 458 -2.39 0.30 -28.85
C SER A 458 -1.29 -0.76 -28.91
N THR A 459 -0.39 -0.80 -27.93
CA THR A 459 0.61 -1.87 -27.82
C THR A 459 -0.05 -3.18 -27.44
N ALA A 460 -0.93 -3.19 -26.43
CA ALA A 460 -1.69 -4.36 -26.02
C ALA A 460 -2.57 -4.92 -27.15
N ALA A 461 -3.20 -4.05 -27.95
CA ALA A 461 -4.01 -4.44 -29.11
C ALA A 461 -3.21 -5.22 -30.17
N ARG A 462 -1.93 -4.86 -30.35
CA ARG A 462 -1.01 -5.49 -31.32
C ARG A 462 -0.36 -6.78 -30.80
N MET A 463 -0.53 -7.12 -29.52
CA MET A 463 0.02 -8.34 -28.95
C MET A 463 -0.78 -9.59 -29.36
N PRO A 464 -0.17 -10.79 -29.30
CA PRO A 464 -0.92 -12.03 -29.39
C PRO A 464 -2.05 -12.05 -28.36
N HIS A 465 -3.26 -12.41 -28.80
CA HIS A 465 -4.48 -12.34 -27.99
C HIS A 465 -4.81 -10.94 -27.43
N GLY A 466 -4.46 -9.86 -28.16
CA GLY A 466 -4.68 -8.48 -27.73
C GLY A 466 -6.13 -8.16 -27.33
N GLY A 467 -7.12 -8.81 -27.94
CA GLY A 467 -8.53 -8.64 -27.56
C GLY A 467 -8.87 -9.15 -26.16
N THR A 468 -8.35 -10.31 -25.76
CA THR A 468 -8.55 -10.83 -24.40
C THR A 468 -7.73 -10.03 -23.39
N LEU A 469 -6.52 -9.60 -23.77
CA LEU A 469 -5.66 -8.76 -22.93
C LEU A 469 -6.33 -7.41 -22.62
N LEU A 470 -6.91 -6.74 -23.62
CA LEU A 470 -7.62 -5.47 -23.42
C LEU A 470 -8.88 -5.64 -22.58
N ARG A 471 -9.60 -6.76 -22.74
CA ARG A 471 -10.70 -7.15 -21.86
C ARG A 471 -10.23 -7.33 -20.41
N ASP A 472 -9.10 -8.01 -20.18
CA ASP A 472 -8.53 -8.19 -18.84
C ASP A 472 -8.07 -6.84 -18.24
N MET A 473 -7.49 -5.95 -19.05
CA MET A 473 -7.13 -4.59 -18.63
C MET A 473 -8.35 -3.77 -18.21
N LEU A 474 -9.46 -3.88 -18.97
CA LEU A 474 -10.74 -3.27 -18.63
C LEU A 474 -11.24 -3.78 -17.27
N ILE A 475 -11.35 -5.10 -17.11
CA ILE A 475 -11.82 -5.74 -15.86
C ILE A 475 -10.93 -5.34 -14.67
N ALA A 476 -9.62 -5.26 -14.88
CA ALA A 476 -8.65 -4.88 -13.86
C ALA A 476 -8.72 -3.39 -13.48
N SER A 477 -8.86 -2.49 -14.45
CA SER A 477 -8.75 -1.03 -14.25
C SER A 477 -9.78 -0.50 -13.25
N ARG A 478 -11.00 -1.05 -13.34
CA ARG A 478 -12.22 -0.55 -12.68
C ARG A 478 -12.49 0.93 -12.97
N ASP A 479 -12.19 1.37 -14.19
CA ASP A 479 -12.31 2.78 -14.62
C ASP A 479 -13.12 2.83 -15.95
N PRO A 480 -14.24 3.58 -15.99
CA PRO A 480 -15.11 3.64 -17.17
C PRO A 480 -14.42 4.24 -18.41
N HIS A 481 -13.55 5.24 -18.24
CA HIS A 481 -12.86 5.85 -19.39
C HIS A 481 -11.82 4.91 -19.98
N VAL A 482 -11.09 4.19 -19.13
CA VAL A 482 -10.13 3.16 -19.57
C VAL A 482 -10.87 2.04 -20.30
N ALA A 483 -12.06 1.67 -19.83
CA ALA A 483 -12.88 0.63 -20.45
C ALA A 483 -13.28 1.00 -21.89
N VAL A 484 -13.80 2.21 -22.08
CA VAL A 484 -14.20 2.71 -23.41
C VAL A 484 -13.00 2.92 -24.32
N ALA A 485 -11.90 3.50 -23.82
CA ALA A 485 -10.68 3.71 -24.59
C ALA A 485 -10.07 2.37 -25.07
N ALA A 486 -10.09 1.33 -24.22
CA ALA A 486 -9.60 0.00 -24.58
C ALA A 486 -10.43 -0.63 -25.72
N TRP A 487 -11.76 -0.52 -25.64
CA TRP A 487 -12.65 -1.01 -26.69
C TRP A 487 -12.48 -0.25 -28.00
N ALA A 488 -12.42 1.09 -27.94
CA ALA A 488 -12.21 1.94 -29.11
C ALA A 488 -10.87 1.63 -29.80
N THR A 489 -9.81 1.50 -29.02
CA THR A 489 -8.47 1.16 -29.52
C THR A 489 -8.43 -0.22 -30.18
N TYR A 490 -9.12 -1.21 -29.61
CA TYR A 490 -9.17 -2.55 -30.20
C TYR A 490 -9.87 -2.56 -31.56
N ASN A 491 -10.91 -1.75 -31.70
CA ASN A 491 -11.77 -1.70 -32.88
C ASN A 491 -11.35 -0.64 -33.92
N GLN A 492 -10.34 0.16 -33.62
CA GLN A 492 -9.81 1.17 -34.54
C GLN A 492 -9.34 0.51 -35.84
N GLY A 493 -9.87 0.98 -36.98
CA GLY A 493 -9.50 0.51 -38.32
C GLY A 493 -9.99 -0.89 -38.68
N ARG A 494 -10.86 -1.53 -37.87
CA ARG A 494 -11.45 -2.84 -38.19
C ARG A 494 -12.75 -2.69 -38.96
N GLU A 495 -12.91 -3.46 -40.04
CA GLU A 495 -14.16 -3.53 -40.81
C GLU A 495 -15.31 -4.12 -39.97
N ARG A 496 -15.01 -5.16 -39.17
CA ARG A 496 -15.97 -5.76 -38.24
C ARG A 496 -15.53 -5.47 -36.80
N LYS A 497 -16.31 -4.63 -36.12
CA LYS A 497 -16.09 -4.32 -34.70
C LYS A 497 -16.27 -5.58 -33.85
N ALA A 498 -15.27 -5.87 -33.03
CA ALA A 498 -15.32 -6.94 -32.06
C ALA A 498 -16.23 -6.59 -30.89
N LYS A 499 -16.93 -7.62 -30.43
CA LYS A 499 -18.01 -7.54 -29.47
C LYS A 499 -17.59 -8.25 -28.19
N TRP A 500 -17.64 -7.56 -27.05
CA TRP A 500 -17.24 -8.11 -25.75
C TRP A 500 -18.43 -8.57 -24.90
N GLY A 501 -19.67 -8.34 -25.36
CA GLY A 501 -20.90 -8.70 -24.65
C GLY A 501 -21.26 -7.69 -23.57
N TRP A 502 -22.56 -7.40 -23.46
CA TRP A 502 -23.10 -6.33 -22.59
C TRP A 502 -22.80 -6.53 -21.09
N HIS A 503 -22.75 -7.77 -20.62
CA HIS A 503 -22.54 -8.11 -19.20
C HIS A 503 -21.21 -7.62 -18.63
N ILE A 504 -20.17 -7.49 -19.47
CA ILE A 504 -18.85 -6.98 -19.04
C ILE A 504 -18.92 -5.50 -18.67
N TRP A 505 -19.86 -4.77 -19.27
CA TRP A 505 -20.02 -3.33 -19.11
C TRP A 505 -20.83 -2.95 -17.87
N LEU A 506 -21.52 -3.91 -17.23
CA LEU A 506 -22.39 -3.63 -16.07
C LEU A 506 -21.72 -2.80 -14.96
N PRO A 507 -20.47 -3.09 -14.53
CA PRO A 507 -19.83 -2.27 -13.49
C PRO A 507 -19.49 -0.83 -13.90
N TYR A 508 -19.58 -0.51 -15.20
CA TYR A 508 -19.11 0.76 -15.79
C TYR A 508 -20.23 1.60 -16.39
N ILE A 509 -21.31 0.95 -16.83
CA ILE A 509 -22.31 1.56 -17.70
C ILE A 509 -23.04 2.73 -17.07
N ARG A 510 -23.32 2.66 -15.76
CA ARG A 510 -23.92 3.77 -15.02
C ARG A 510 -23.03 5.01 -15.06
N ALA A 511 -21.76 4.85 -14.69
CA ALA A 511 -20.79 5.93 -14.69
C ALA A 511 -20.60 6.53 -16.10
N LEU A 512 -20.57 5.68 -17.14
CA LEU A 512 -20.48 6.13 -18.53
C LEU A 512 -21.69 6.93 -18.99
N VAL A 513 -22.90 6.51 -18.62
CA VAL A 513 -24.14 7.19 -19.02
C VAL A 513 -24.31 8.51 -18.25
N GLU A 514 -23.96 8.55 -16.97
CA GLU A 514 -24.07 9.77 -16.16
C GLU A 514 -23.01 10.82 -16.54
N ASP A 515 -21.86 10.41 -17.09
CA ASP A 515 -20.75 11.28 -17.48
C ASP A 515 -21.05 12.10 -18.75
N PRO A 516 -21.08 13.45 -18.68
CA PRO A 516 -21.39 14.31 -19.81
C PRO A 516 -20.33 14.29 -20.92
N ASP A 517 -19.07 14.01 -20.60
CA ASP A 517 -17.92 14.09 -21.52
C ASP A 517 -17.79 12.85 -22.42
N VAL A 518 -18.47 11.75 -22.07
CA VAL A 518 -18.48 10.53 -22.86
C VAL A 518 -19.51 10.62 -23.98
N ASP A 519 -19.08 10.41 -25.23
CA ASP A 519 -20.00 10.33 -26.37
C ASP A 519 -20.96 9.13 -26.23
N VAL A 520 -22.26 9.43 -26.19
CA VAL A 520 -23.33 8.44 -26.06
C VAL A 520 -23.33 7.46 -27.23
N ALA A 521 -22.95 7.88 -28.44
CA ALA A 521 -22.85 6.98 -29.58
C ALA A 521 -21.85 5.85 -29.30
N LEU A 522 -20.70 6.19 -28.69
CA LEU A 522 -19.65 5.25 -28.33
C LEU A 522 -20.11 4.25 -27.26
N ILE A 523 -20.93 4.69 -26.29
CA ILE A 523 -21.53 3.80 -25.28
C ILE A 523 -22.36 2.71 -25.97
N TRP A 524 -23.24 3.09 -26.89
CA TRP A 524 -24.11 2.13 -27.58
C TRP A 524 -23.34 1.17 -28.48
N GLU A 525 -22.26 1.63 -29.11
CA GLU A 525 -21.40 0.74 -29.91
C GLU A 525 -20.61 -0.25 -29.04
N ALA A 526 -20.16 0.18 -27.86
CA ALA A 526 -19.32 -0.61 -26.98
C ALA A 526 -20.09 -1.70 -26.23
N VAL A 527 -21.28 -1.37 -25.73
CA VAL A 527 -22.11 -2.28 -24.89
C VAL A 527 -22.66 -3.46 -25.69
N ASP A 528 -22.71 -3.35 -27.03
CA ASP A 528 -23.15 -4.41 -27.95
C ASP A 528 -24.49 -5.06 -27.55
N LEU A 529 -25.56 -4.29 -27.67
CA LEU A 529 -26.94 -4.73 -27.43
C LEU A 529 -27.59 -5.24 -28.73
N LEU A 530 -26.83 -5.87 -29.61
CA LEU A 530 -27.37 -6.41 -30.87
C LEU A 530 -27.83 -7.88 -30.68
N PRO A 531 -28.90 -8.30 -31.37
CA PRO A 531 -29.66 -9.52 -31.06
C PRO A 531 -28.95 -10.84 -31.35
N PHE A 532 -27.89 -10.84 -32.16
CA PHE A 532 -27.29 -12.09 -32.60
C PHE A 532 -26.27 -12.62 -31.57
N LYS A 533 -26.76 -13.48 -30.67
CA LYS A 533 -26.02 -14.41 -29.77
C LYS A 533 -25.73 -13.96 -28.32
N SER A 534 -26.42 -12.97 -27.75
CA SER A 534 -26.23 -12.63 -26.32
C SER A 534 -27.07 -13.52 -25.39
N ILE A 535 -26.54 -13.87 -24.23
CA ILE A 535 -27.33 -14.44 -23.13
C ILE A 535 -28.37 -13.40 -22.70
N ASP A 536 -29.66 -13.73 -22.79
CA ASP A 536 -30.75 -12.83 -22.39
C ASP A 536 -30.92 -12.73 -20.88
N LYS A 537 -30.59 -13.81 -20.16
CA LYS A 537 -30.66 -13.89 -18.69
C LYS A 537 -29.33 -14.40 -18.11
N LEU A 538 -28.66 -13.58 -17.32
CA LEU A 538 -27.45 -13.93 -16.60
C LEU A 538 -27.77 -14.84 -15.40
N PRO A 539 -26.87 -15.76 -15.02
CA PRO A 539 -27.00 -16.48 -13.76
C PRO A 539 -26.96 -15.51 -12.56
N ARG A 540 -27.67 -15.83 -11.47
CA ARG A 540 -27.79 -14.95 -10.29
C ARG A 540 -26.47 -14.45 -9.72
N ALA A 541 -25.40 -15.24 -9.84
CA ALA A 541 -24.06 -14.88 -9.38
C ALA A 541 -23.43 -13.70 -10.15
N TYR A 542 -23.92 -13.40 -11.35
CA TYR A 542 -23.44 -12.33 -12.22
C TYR A 542 -24.39 -11.13 -12.28
N HIS A 543 -25.45 -11.14 -11.47
CA HIS A 543 -26.32 -9.97 -11.33
C HIS A 543 -25.54 -8.80 -10.74
N TRP A 544 -25.75 -7.61 -11.30
CA TRP A 544 -25.11 -6.38 -10.82
C TRP A 544 -26.18 -5.32 -10.58
N GLU A 545 -26.28 -4.80 -9.35
CA GLU A 545 -27.35 -3.87 -8.94
C GLU A 545 -28.78 -4.36 -9.27
N GLY A 546 -29.00 -5.68 -9.21
CA GLY A 546 -30.27 -6.30 -9.58
C GLY A 546 -30.51 -6.45 -11.09
N ILE A 547 -29.57 -6.03 -11.94
CA ILE A 547 -29.60 -6.23 -13.38
C ILE A 547 -29.14 -7.67 -13.67
N GLY A 548 -30.11 -8.51 -14.05
CA GLY A 548 -29.87 -9.90 -14.45
C GLY A 548 -30.18 -10.20 -15.90
N ASP A 549 -30.94 -9.34 -16.57
CA ASP A 549 -31.34 -9.50 -17.95
C ASP A 549 -31.17 -8.20 -18.73
N ARG A 550 -31.25 -8.32 -20.05
CA ARG A 550 -31.04 -7.20 -20.97
C ARG A 550 -32.15 -6.14 -20.87
N MET A 551 -33.38 -6.51 -20.57
CA MET A 551 -34.49 -5.56 -20.47
C MET A 551 -34.32 -4.69 -19.24
N THR A 552 -34.00 -5.29 -18.09
CA THR A 552 -33.68 -4.57 -16.85
C THR A 552 -32.49 -3.62 -17.06
N LEU A 553 -31.48 -3.99 -17.87
CA LEU A 553 -30.40 -3.07 -18.22
C LEU A 553 -30.91 -1.85 -19.00
N LEU A 554 -31.73 -2.06 -20.02
CA LEU A 554 -32.28 -0.98 -20.85
C LEU A 554 -33.16 -0.02 -20.03
N GLU A 555 -33.95 -0.54 -19.11
CA GLU A 555 -34.73 0.26 -18.15
C GLU A 555 -33.82 1.18 -17.32
N ARG A 556 -32.78 0.62 -16.71
CA ARG A 556 -31.82 1.36 -15.89
C ARG A 556 -31.07 2.40 -16.71
N MET A 557 -30.65 2.05 -17.93
CA MET A 557 -30.05 3.00 -18.86
C MET A 557 -31.01 4.15 -19.20
N GLY A 558 -32.31 3.86 -19.38
CA GLY A 558 -33.33 4.87 -19.58
C GLY A 558 -33.39 5.88 -18.43
N ASP A 559 -33.40 5.40 -17.19
CA ASP A 559 -33.39 6.28 -16.01
C ASP A 559 -32.11 7.13 -15.94
N TRP A 560 -30.95 6.53 -16.21
CA TRP A 560 -29.68 7.26 -16.19
C TRP A 560 -29.59 8.31 -17.31
N PHE A 561 -30.17 8.04 -18.48
CA PHE A 561 -30.26 9.06 -19.54
C PHE A 561 -31.20 10.21 -19.18
N MET A 562 -32.25 9.95 -18.39
CA MET A 562 -33.13 10.99 -17.87
C MET A 562 -32.42 11.93 -16.89
N SER A 563 -31.53 11.39 -16.03
CA SER A 563 -30.75 12.15 -15.06
C SER A 563 -29.49 12.81 -15.62
N ARG A 564 -29.07 12.49 -16.85
CA ARG A 564 -27.85 13.01 -17.47
C ARG A 564 -27.86 14.54 -17.60
N SER A 565 -26.76 15.16 -17.16
CA SER A 565 -26.53 16.61 -17.23
C SER A 565 -26.04 17.04 -18.63
N GLY A 566 -26.26 18.30 -19.02
CA GLY A 566 -25.77 18.86 -20.29
C GLY A 566 -26.50 18.38 -21.57
N VAL A 567 -27.63 17.68 -21.43
CA VAL A 567 -28.36 17.09 -22.56
C VAL A 567 -29.70 17.81 -22.78
N THR A 568 -29.99 18.13 -24.04
CA THR A 568 -31.28 18.74 -24.42
C THR A 568 -32.43 17.74 -24.32
N PRO A 569 -33.69 18.20 -24.11
CA PRO A 569 -34.86 17.31 -24.13
C PRO A 569 -34.98 16.48 -25.40
N ARG A 570 -34.55 17.02 -26.55
CA ARG A 570 -34.52 16.30 -27.84
C ARG A 570 -33.53 15.14 -27.84
N GLN A 571 -32.36 15.33 -27.26
CA GLN A 571 -31.35 14.27 -27.15
C GLN A 571 -31.79 13.19 -26.15
N ARG A 572 -32.38 13.57 -25.00
CA ARG A 572 -32.97 12.61 -24.04
C ARG A 572 -34.04 11.74 -24.71
N LEU A 573 -34.93 12.35 -25.49
CA LEU A 573 -35.94 11.62 -26.25
C LEU A 573 -35.30 10.59 -27.18
N ARG A 574 -34.29 10.99 -27.96
CA ARG A 574 -33.56 10.06 -28.84
C ARG A 574 -32.89 8.91 -28.09
N PHE A 575 -32.38 9.15 -26.87
CA PHE A 575 -31.78 8.10 -26.06
C PHE A 575 -32.81 7.09 -25.57
N ILE A 576 -33.98 7.56 -25.11
CA ILE A 576 -35.10 6.69 -24.71
C ILE A 576 -35.65 5.91 -25.91
N GLU A 577 -35.88 6.58 -27.05
CA GLU A 577 -36.29 5.93 -28.31
C GLU A 577 -35.30 4.84 -28.74
N ARG A 578 -34.01 5.04 -28.47
CA ARG A 578 -32.98 4.03 -28.75
C ARG A 578 -33.03 2.86 -27.77
N CYS A 579 -33.25 3.10 -26.46
CA CYS A 579 -33.50 2.02 -25.49
C CYS A 579 -34.68 1.16 -25.93
N ILE A 580 -35.76 1.82 -26.36
CA ILE A 580 -36.98 1.22 -26.89
C ILE A 580 -36.70 0.37 -28.13
N ALA A 581 -35.98 0.91 -29.12
CA ALA A 581 -35.65 0.18 -30.33
C ALA A 581 -34.82 -1.09 -30.04
N HIS A 582 -33.88 -1.01 -29.10
CA HIS A 582 -33.10 -2.17 -28.66
C HIS A 582 -33.91 -3.18 -27.84
N GLY A 583 -34.98 -2.75 -27.16
CA GLY A 583 -35.93 -3.63 -26.46
C GLY A 583 -36.82 -4.41 -27.44
N ASN A 584 -37.35 -3.72 -28.47
CA ASN A 584 -38.24 -4.33 -29.47
C ASN A 584 -37.54 -5.42 -30.29
N VAL A 585 -36.24 -5.27 -30.53
CA VAL A 585 -35.40 -6.26 -31.21
C VAL A 585 -35.18 -7.54 -30.36
N ALA A 586 -35.51 -7.52 -29.07
CA ALA A 586 -35.43 -8.68 -28.18
C ALA A 586 -36.77 -9.44 -28.03
N GLU A 587 -37.77 -9.17 -28.88
CA GLU A 587 -39.09 -9.84 -28.95
C GLU A 587 -39.91 -9.84 -27.63
N GLY A 588 -39.55 -9.01 -26.65
CA GLY A 588 -40.26 -8.87 -25.37
C GLY A 588 -41.23 -7.67 -25.33
N PRO A 589 -42.28 -7.71 -24.48
CA PRO A 589 -43.10 -6.56 -24.21
C PRO A 589 -42.27 -5.44 -23.59
N MET A 590 -42.56 -4.18 -23.95
CA MET A 590 -41.82 -3.04 -23.43
C MET A 590 -42.06 -2.87 -21.94
N SER A 591 -41.01 -2.53 -21.21
CA SER A 591 -41.14 -2.17 -19.81
C SER A 591 -41.98 -0.92 -19.59
N LYS A 592 -42.91 -1.00 -18.63
CA LYS A 592 -43.73 0.12 -18.15
C LYS A 592 -42.88 1.31 -17.74
N ARG A 593 -41.69 1.07 -17.19
CA ARG A 593 -40.75 2.10 -16.74
C ARG A 593 -40.18 2.93 -17.91
N LEU A 594 -39.87 2.28 -19.04
CA LEU A 594 -39.44 2.99 -20.25
C LEU A 594 -40.59 3.78 -20.90
N MET A 595 -41.80 3.24 -20.87
CA MET A 595 -43.01 3.94 -21.33
C MET A 595 -43.30 5.19 -20.50
N ALA A 596 -43.18 5.11 -19.18
CA ALA A 596 -43.31 6.26 -18.29
C ALA A 596 -42.26 7.34 -18.58
N ASN A 597 -41.00 6.95 -18.80
CA ASN A 597 -39.93 7.89 -19.18
C ASN A 597 -40.19 8.55 -20.55
N LEU A 598 -40.71 7.80 -21.54
CA LEU A 598 -41.13 8.35 -22.82
C LEU A 598 -42.28 9.35 -22.66
N ALA A 599 -43.32 8.98 -21.91
CA ALA A 599 -44.47 9.84 -21.64
C ALA A 599 -44.02 11.17 -21.00
N LYS A 600 -43.24 11.12 -19.92
CA LYS A 600 -42.67 12.31 -19.25
C LYS A 600 -41.95 13.26 -20.22
N LEU A 601 -41.17 12.74 -21.18
CA LEU A 601 -40.46 13.57 -22.15
C LEU A 601 -41.37 14.18 -23.22
N VAL A 602 -42.44 13.47 -23.58
CA VAL A 602 -43.37 13.86 -24.65
C VAL A 602 -44.41 14.86 -24.13
N ILE A 603 -44.92 14.66 -22.91
CA ILE A 603 -45.96 15.51 -22.31
C ILE A 603 -45.41 16.79 -21.69
N ARG A 604 -44.09 16.90 -21.48
CA ARG A 604 -43.46 18.09 -20.91
C ARG A 604 -43.84 19.40 -21.61
N ASP A 605 -43.96 19.36 -22.95
CA ASP A 605 -44.40 20.54 -23.72
C ASP A 605 -45.83 20.97 -23.32
N LEU A 606 -46.71 20.01 -22.96
CA LEU A 606 -48.06 20.27 -22.45
C LEU A 606 -48.04 20.80 -21.01
N GLU A 607 -47.18 20.24 -20.15
CA GLU A 607 -46.98 20.71 -18.77
C GLU A 607 -46.46 22.15 -18.71
N GLU A 608 -45.63 22.55 -19.67
CA GLU A 608 -45.11 23.92 -19.82
C GLU A 608 -46.14 24.88 -20.46
N GLY A 609 -47.38 24.43 -20.72
CA GLY A 609 -48.48 25.25 -21.22
C GLY A 609 -48.52 25.45 -22.73
N SER A 610 -47.79 24.64 -23.50
CA SER A 610 -47.86 24.65 -24.97
C SER A 610 -48.73 23.52 -25.49
N LEU A 611 -49.19 23.58 -26.75
CA LEU A 611 -50.04 22.53 -27.33
C LEU A 611 -49.33 21.18 -27.56
N GLY A 612 -48.02 21.11 -27.29
CA GLY A 612 -47.19 19.95 -27.57
C GLY A 612 -47.08 19.64 -29.07
N ARG A 613 -46.01 18.93 -29.45
CA ARG A 613 -45.80 18.56 -30.87
C ARG A 613 -46.69 17.37 -31.24
N THR A 614 -47.62 17.57 -32.18
CA THR A 614 -48.58 16.54 -32.62
C THR A 614 -47.90 15.22 -33.01
N ALA A 615 -46.78 15.27 -33.72
CA ALA A 615 -46.03 14.07 -34.11
C ALA A 615 -45.50 13.26 -32.90
N ARG A 616 -45.13 13.92 -31.80
CA ARG A 616 -44.63 13.24 -30.58
C ARG A 616 -45.77 12.61 -29.78
N LEU A 617 -46.91 13.29 -29.70
CA LEU A 617 -48.09 12.78 -29.03
C LEU A 617 -48.68 11.57 -29.76
N GLN A 618 -48.76 11.64 -31.10
CA GLN A 618 -49.13 10.49 -31.93
C GLN A 618 -48.13 9.33 -31.78
N TYR A 619 -46.84 9.64 -31.68
CA TYR A 619 -45.83 8.62 -31.41
C TYR A 619 -46.05 7.94 -30.05
N LEU A 620 -46.32 8.70 -28.99
CA LEU A 620 -46.63 8.13 -27.66
C LEU A 620 -47.85 7.19 -27.73
N ILE A 621 -48.95 7.63 -28.35
CA ILE A 621 -50.17 6.83 -28.55
C ILE A 621 -49.84 5.53 -29.30
N LYS A 622 -49.11 5.62 -30.40
CA LYS A 622 -48.71 4.44 -31.18
C LYS A 622 -47.87 3.46 -30.35
N MET A 623 -46.96 3.97 -29.53
CA MET A 623 -46.12 3.12 -28.68
C MET A 623 -46.91 2.50 -27.52
N THR A 624 -47.90 3.21 -26.96
CA THR A 624 -48.82 2.64 -25.95
C THR A 624 -49.71 1.57 -26.56
N GLU A 625 -50.28 1.79 -27.74
CA GLU A 625 -51.08 0.78 -28.46
C GLU A 625 -50.26 -0.49 -28.74
N LEU A 626 -49.01 -0.33 -29.18
CA LEU A 626 -48.14 -1.44 -29.55
C LEU A 626 -47.72 -2.30 -28.35
N HIS A 627 -47.54 -1.71 -27.17
CA HIS A 627 -46.94 -2.41 -26.03
C HIS A 627 -47.86 -2.64 -24.83
N LEU A 628 -48.87 -1.78 -24.64
CA LEU A 628 -49.87 -1.87 -23.57
C LEU A 628 -51.25 -2.27 -24.08
N GLY A 629 -51.47 -2.22 -25.40
CA GLY A 629 -52.71 -2.61 -26.06
C GLY A 629 -53.55 -1.43 -26.55
N PRO A 630 -54.51 -1.68 -27.45
CA PRO A 630 -55.28 -0.63 -28.12
C PRO A 630 -56.17 0.18 -27.16
N GLU A 631 -56.70 -0.45 -26.11
CA GLU A 631 -57.58 0.20 -25.12
C GLU A 631 -56.83 1.30 -24.34
N GLU A 632 -55.60 1.01 -23.90
CA GLU A 632 -54.74 1.98 -23.21
C GLU A 632 -54.27 3.10 -24.13
N GLY A 633 -54.02 2.79 -25.40
CA GLY A 633 -53.73 3.80 -26.41
C GLY A 633 -54.85 4.83 -26.57
N GLU A 634 -56.10 4.36 -26.60
CA GLU A 634 -57.27 5.20 -26.71
C GLU A 634 -57.50 6.05 -25.44
N ARG A 635 -57.26 5.48 -24.25
CA ARG A 635 -57.29 6.23 -22.98
C ARG A 635 -56.26 7.37 -22.99
N VAL A 636 -55.02 7.08 -23.38
CA VAL A 636 -53.95 8.09 -23.49
C VAL A 636 -54.32 9.14 -24.54
N ARG A 637 -54.91 8.77 -25.68
CA ARG A 637 -55.40 9.71 -26.69
C ARG A 637 -56.42 10.70 -26.11
N HIS A 638 -57.43 10.20 -25.40
CA HIS A 638 -58.44 11.02 -24.75
C HIS A 638 -57.85 11.99 -23.72
N GLN A 639 -56.91 11.53 -22.89
CA GLN A 639 -56.24 12.38 -21.90
C GLN A 639 -55.44 13.50 -22.57
N LEU A 640 -54.68 13.20 -23.63
CA LEU A 640 -53.87 14.19 -24.35
C LEU A 640 -54.74 15.23 -25.08
N GLU A 641 -55.87 14.83 -25.65
CA GLU A 641 -56.85 15.73 -26.27
C GLU A 641 -57.50 16.64 -25.21
N GLY A 642 -57.86 16.10 -24.05
CA GLY A 642 -58.37 16.86 -22.92
C GLY A 642 -57.38 17.92 -22.43
N TRP A 643 -56.11 17.57 -22.25
CA TRP A 643 -55.06 18.54 -21.89
C TRP A 643 -54.87 19.63 -22.94
N ARG A 644 -54.87 19.29 -24.23
CA ARG A 644 -54.80 20.30 -25.31
C ARG A 644 -55.98 21.25 -25.26
N TRP A 645 -57.19 20.75 -24.98
CA TRP A 645 -58.37 21.60 -24.82
C TRP A 645 -58.22 22.57 -23.65
N VAL A 646 -57.65 22.12 -22.52
CA VAL A 646 -57.37 22.99 -21.36
C VAL A 646 -56.36 24.09 -21.71
N VAL A 647 -55.26 23.74 -22.38
CA VAL A 647 -54.21 24.70 -22.80
C VAL A 647 -54.75 25.77 -23.76
N VAL A 648 -55.67 25.42 -24.66
CA VAL A 648 -56.29 26.38 -25.61
C VAL A 648 -57.26 27.33 -24.91
N ASN A 649 -57.93 26.88 -23.84
CA ASN A 649 -59.08 27.58 -23.27
C ASN A 649 -58.81 28.24 -21.90
N GLN A 650 -57.56 28.26 -21.41
CA GLN A 650 -57.17 28.94 -20.16
C GLN A 650 -56.05 29.98 -20.37
N ASP A 651 -56.25 31.20 -19.86
CA ASP A 651 -55.21 32.21 -19.65
C ASP A 651 -54.25 31.72 -18.55
N PHE A 652 -52.95 31.56 -18.85
CA PHE A 652 -51.91 31.06 -17.93
C PHE A 652 -51.51 32.04 -16.80
N GLY A 653 -52.50 32.68 -16.18
CA GLY A 653 -52.34 33.45 -14.95
C GLY A 653 -52.63 32.60 -13.73
N ALA A 654 -51.61 31.91 -13.21
CA ALA A 654 -51.58 31.24 -11.91
C ALA A 654 -52.54 30.04 -11.69
N MET A 655 -52.03 28.81 -11.91
CA MET A 655 -52.52 27.62 -11.20
C MET A 655 -51.34 26.78 -10.67
N PRO A 656 -51.53 26.09 -9.53
CA PRO A 656 -50.50 25.32 -8.87
C PRO A 656 -50.16 24.08 -9.70
N LYS A 657 -48.89 23.68 -9.69
CA LYS A 657 -48.40 22.43 -10.29
C LYS A 657 -49.33 21.29 -9.90
N THR A 658 -50.21 20.86 -10.80
CA THR A 658 -50.95 19.62 -10.64
C THR A 658 -49.92 18.51 -10.68
N ASN A 659 -49.73 17.83 -9.55
CA ASN A 659 -48.98 16.58 -9.47
C ASN A 659 -49.76 15.53 -10.27
N PHE A 660 -49.57 15.53 -11.59
CA PHE A 660 -50.00 14.43 -12.45
C PHE A 660 -49.03 13.27 -12.18
N ASN A 661 -49.36 12.43 -11.21
CA ASN A 661 -48.53 11.30 -10.83
C ASN A 661 -48.84 10.13 -11.78
N LEU A 662 -48.36 10.25 -13.02
CA LEU A 662 -48.49 9.23 -14.07
C LEU A 662 -47.91 7.88 -13.62
N GLU A 663 -47.02 7.88 -12.61
CA GLU A 663 -46.52 6.68 -11.94
C GLU A 663 -47.60 5.97 -11.11
N GLU A 664 -48.49 6.71 -10.46
CA GLU A 664 -49.57 6.18 -9.61
C GLU A 664 -50.70 5.59 -10.46
N GLU A 665 -51.08 6.26 -11.56
CA GLU A 665 -52.04 5.68 -12.53
C GLU A 665 -51.46 4.46 -13.27
N LEU A 666 -50.15 4.43 -13.55
CA LEU A 666 -49.48 3.25 -14.14
C LEU A 666 -49.31 2.10 -13.13
N ASP A 667 -49.22 2.39 -11.83
CA ASP A 667 -49.17 1.38 -10.75
C ASP A 667 -50.56 0.80 -10.43
N GLU A 668 -51.63 1.62 -10.45
CA GLU A 668 -53.01 1.13 -10.34
C GLU A 668 -53.38 0.20 -11.51
N LEU A 669 -53.07 0.62 -12.74
CA LEU A 669 -53.19 -0.22 -13.94
C LEU A 669 -52.26 -1.44 -13.89
N SER A 670 -51.15 -1.37 -13.14
CA SER A 670 -50.26 -2.52 -12.94
C SER A 670 -50.91 -3.61 -12.11
N THR A 671 -51.72 -3.23 -11.13
CA THR A 671 -52.45 -4.17 -10.28
C THR A 671 -53.56 -4.83 -11.09
N GLU A 672 -54.32 -4.05 -11.86
CA GLU A 672 -55.42 -4.56 -12.69
C GLU A 672 -54.95 -5.48 -13.83
N MET A 673 -53.83 -5.14 -14.50
CA MET A 673 -53.27 -5.95 -15.59
C MET A 673 -52.59 -7.25 -15.10
N SER A 674 -51.92 -7.21 -13.94
CA SER A 674 -51.37 -8.43 -13.33
C SER A 674 -52.48 -9.37 -12.86
N GLU A 675 -53.58 -8.82 -12.33
CA GLU A 675 -54.78 -9.62 -12.05
C GLU A 675 -55.41 -10.19 -13.32
N TYR A 676 -55.45 -9.42 -14.41
CA TYR A 676 -55.98 -9.88 -15.69
C TYR A 676 -55.13 -10.99 -16.34
N GLN A 677 -53.79 -10.89 -16.28
CA GLN A 677 -52.87 -11.93 -16.77
C GLN A 677 -52.96 -13.21 -15.93
N VAL A 678 -53.06 -13.09 -14.60
CA VAL A 678 -53.32 -14.25 -13.73
C VAL A 678 -54.67 -14.89 -14.05
N ARG A 679 -55.71 -14.10 -14.32
CA ARG A 679 -57.03 -14.59 -14.74
C ARG A 679 -56.98 -15.29 -16.12
N GLN A 680 -56.17 -14.80 -17.07
CA GLN A 680 -55.98 -15.46 -18.36
C GLN A 680 -55.16 -16.77 -18.26
N GLU A 681 -54.16 -16.84 -17.38
CA GLU A 681 -53.41 -18.09 -17.14
C GLU A 681 -54.28 -19.15 -16.47
N ILE A 682 -55.17 -18.77 -15.56
CA ILE A 682 -56.17 -19.67 -14.94
C ILE A 682 -57.18 -20.16 -15.99
N ALA A 683 -57.75 -19.25 -16.80
CA ALA A 683 -58.70 -19.60 -17.85
C ALA A 683 -58.08 -20.47 -18.97
N GLY A 684 -56.81 -20.22 -19.33
CA GLY A 684 -56.06 -21.04 -20.28
C GLY A 684 -55.65 -22.41 -19.72
N GLY A 685 -55.52 -22.53 -18.40
CA GLY A 685 -55.33 -23.80 -17.70
C GLY A 685 -56.59 -24.66 -17.67
N GLU A 686 -57.75 -24.08 -17.40
CA GLU A 686 -59.04 -24.78 -17.39
C GLU A 686 -59.44 -25.31 -18.78
N LEU A 687 -59.18 -24.55 -19.85
CA LEU A 687 -59.39 -25.00 -21.24
C LEU A 687 -58.46 -26.15 -21.66
N ARG A 688 -57.26 -26.27 -21.07
CA ARG A 688 -56.37 -27.41 -21.30
C ARG A 688 -56.84 -28.67 -20.55
N PHE A 689 -57.40 -28.50 -19.35
CA PHE A 689 -57.98 -29.62 -18.60
C PHE A 689 -59.26 -30.17 -19.25
N GLU A 690 -60.09 -29.34 -19.88
CA GLU A 690 -61.27 -29.80 -20.62
C GLU A 690 -60.92 -30.51 -21.94
N HIS A 691 -59.86 -30.08 -22.64
CA HIS A 691 -59.40 -30.75 -23.87
C HIS A 691 -58.76 -32.12 -23.61
N ASP A 692 -58.01 -32.27 -22.51
CA ASP A 692 -57.41 -33.55 -22.13
C ASP A 692 -58.45 -34.55 -21.56
N ALA A 693 -59.57 -34.05 -21.02
CA ALA A 693 -60.67 -34.88 -20.53
C ALA A 693 -61.57 -35.44 -21.66
N GLN A 694 -61.59 -34.83 -22.85
CA GLN A 694 -62.39 -35.27 -24.00
C GLN A 694 -61.61 -36.12 -25.03
N GLY A 695 -60.31 -36.32 -24.85
CA GLY A 695 -59.43 -37.05 -25.80
C GLY A 695 -59.31 -38.56 -25.61
N PHE A 696 -59.93 -39.16 -24.60
CA PHE A 696 -59.94 -40.63 -24.41
C PHE A 696 -61.27 -41.24 -24.87
N GLY A 697 -61.41 -41.47 -26.17
CA GLY A 697 -62.57 -42.19 -26.70
C GLY A 697 -62.59 -42.39 -28.21
N GLY A 698 -61.90 -43.42 -28.70
CA GLY A 698 -62.32 -44.16 -29.89
C GLY A 698 -61.42 -44.08 -31.13
N GLY A 699 -61.01 -45.26 -31.60
CA GLY A 699 -60.65 -45.55 -33.00
C GLY A 699 -59.17 -45.71 -33.29
#